data_AF-A0A843HHZ5-F1
#
_entry.id   AF-A0A843HHZ5-F1
#
_cell.length_a   1.000
_cell.length_b   1.000
_cell.length_c   1.000
_cell.angle_alpha   90.00
_cell.angle_beta   90.00
_cell.angle_gamma   90.00
#
_symmetry.space_group_name_H-M   'P 1'
#
loop_
_entity.id
_entity.type
_entity.pdbx_description
1 polymer ?
#
loop_
_entity_poly.entity_id
_entity_poly.type
_entity_poly.pdbx_seq_one_letter_code
_entity_poly.pdbx_strand_id
1 'polypeptide(L)'
;MKKINKKIPLFVLLLISVVFLSGIVAASDLSADDMTDESSSALNDDIAAASQNQISVPNKATDNDIQEDTKDTSKTNGPKGAAKLQTIYVNSQASQSNTGEDRSNPTTLNNAVNNIADGGTIYLITDLPYDTYNLTSAISISRYSNNINSLNIVGEENKDITISGNNNTQILNIYSTAVNISNINFKDTQLDSSSSIYASSSTLNFFNCSFVNNQRKDYGASIYASYSTIRLNNCIVSNNTAEYGGAIYLSRSNMTADLSEFNDNSAFSGAAICALNSNLMINSSSYTGNNASFGASIYNYKSNITCDNARFINNTALYYGGAIIHLSEGKTNINNSQFISNKAINGGSLYVMQSDVTVTYSVFENNTAQSASGLYLYNNTVHIKNNCLVGDNLNDSLISILYPKSYLLDENWWGVNNPDFFSLTGGYIPDTWVLMTFKNYTSTQQDKLNLSVSINQLSAQDTLRTPIPTRKVYFSADSGVFDNDVMDISTSITNGYVGDSIIYARIDNQLLQLNAKVVPSLLVENYTTNESSINLTITANKDISGTFELTINDYTTRLTAKQKTRLYYPISDLAPGEYAINLTYRGNTKYDNSSIISYLVVQSNNYTQNETIIATLTKENISPTELPSRYSLLDLDLLTPVKSQGSAGSCVSFATIGVIESSLKKFTNITYDLSE
;
A
#
# COMPACT_ATOMS: atom_id res chain seq x y z
N MET A 1 28.69 -21.52 2.94
CA MET A 1 29.72 -20.46 2.85
C MET A 1 30.58 -20.68 1.61
N LYS A 2 30.25 -20.01 0.49
CA LYS A 2 31.15 -19.85 -0.67
C LYS A 2 31.51 -18.38 -0.77
N LYS A 3 32.80 -18.07 -0.83
CA LYS A 3 33.35 -16.70 -0.92
C LYS A 3 32.81 -16.02 -2.19
N ILE A 4 31.88 -15.09 -2.02
CA ILE A 4 31.50 -14.14 -3.08
C ILE A 4 32.61 -13.09 -3.18
N ASN A 5 33.00 -12.83 -4.43
CA ASN A 5 34.16 -12.05 -4.83
C ASN A 5 33.97 -10.57 -4.45
N LYS A 6 34.73 -10.09 -3.44
CA LYS A 6 34.65 -8.71 -2.88
C LYS A 6 35.03 -7.57 -3.85
N LYS A 7 35.25 -7.85 -5.14
CA LYS A 7 35.73 -6.86 -6.14
C LYS A 7 34.63 -6.24 -7.01
N ILE A 8 33.43 -6.82 -7.08
CA ILE A 8 32.30 -6.24 -7.82
C ILE A 8 31.59 -5.09 -7.05
N PRO A 9 31.38 -5.14 -5.71
CA PRO A 9 30.67 -4.05 -5.02
C PRO A 9 31.50 -2.77 -4.88
N LEU A 10 32.84 -2.84 -4.95
CA LEU A 10 33.69 -1.65 -4.91
C LEU A 10 33.59 -0.81 -6.20
N PHE A 11 33.32 -1.46 -7.34
CA PHE A 11 33.15 -0.80 -8.63
C PHE A 11 31.79 -0.10 -8.73
N VAL A 12 30.76 -0.67 -8.11
CA VAL A 12 29.44 -0.02 -7.94
C VAL A 12 29.54 1.19 -7.01
N LEU A 13 30.30 1.09 -5.90
CA LEU A 13 30.55 2.22 -5.01
C LEU A 13 31.32 3.36 -5.71
N LEU A 14 32.29 3.00 -6.57
CA LEU A 14 33.08 3.98 -7.33
C LEU A 14 32.24 4.68 -8.41
N LEU A 15 31.39 3.95 -9.14
CA LEU A 15 30.46 4.54 -10.12
C LEU A 15 29.44 5.47 -9.43
N ILE A 16 28.92 5.05 -8.27
CA ILE A 16 28.02 5.85 -7.44
C ILE A 16 28.73 7.15 -6.99
N SER A 17 30.00 7.09 -6.56
CA SER A 17 30.75 8.29 -6.19
C SER A 17 31.07 9.23 -7.36
N VAL A 18 31.27 8.73 -8.58
CA VAL A 18 31.52 9.58 -9.77
C VAL A 18 30.24 10.26 -10.26
N VAL A 19 29.07 9.61 -10.12
CA VAL A 19 27.75 10.22 -10.37
C VAL A 19 27.38 11.25 -9.29
N PHE A 20 27.87 11.09 -8.06
CA PHE A 20 27.71 12.09 -7.01
C PHE A 20 28.52 13.36 -7.25
N LEU A 21 29.70 13.29 -7.89
CA LEU A 21 30.46 14.48 -8.22
C LEU A 21 29.80 15.33 -9.32
N SER A 22 29.11 14.74 -10.30
CA SER A 22 28.40 15.54 -11.33
C SER A 22 27.20 16.32 -10.76
N GLY A 23 26.50 15.77 -9.75
CA GLY A 23 25.44 16.50 -9.04
C GLY A 23 25.95 17.59 -8.08
N ILE A 24 27.18 17.45 -7.57
CA ILE A 24 27.83 18.44 -6.69
C ILE A 24 28.45 19.59 -7.51
N VAL A 25 28.99 19.31 -8.71
CA VAL A 25 29.61 20.34 -9.56
C VAL A 25 28.61 21.37 -10.09
N ALA A 26 27.30 21.04 -10.16
CA ALA A 26 26.27 22.02 -10.49
C ALA A 26 25.96 23.02 -9.36
N ALA A 27 26.32 22.71 -8.10
CA ALA A 27 26.06 23.60 -6.96
C ALA A 27 27.05 24.78 -6.84
N SER A 28 28.04 24.90 -7.72
CA SER A 28 29.08 25.93 -7.66
C SER A 28 28.91 27.13 -8.61
N ASP A 29 27.75 27.31 -9.26
CA ASP A 29 27.56 28.50 -10.11
C ASP A 29 27.09 29.73 -9.28
N LEU A 30 28.10 30.43 -8.75
CA LEU A 30 28.27 31.88 -8.59
C LEU A 30 27.03 32.76 -8.32
N SER A 31 26.75 33.01 -7.03
CA SER A 31 26.48 34.35 -6.42
C SER A 31 25.96 34.24 -4.97
N ALA A 32 26.46 33.28 -4.18
CA ALA A 32 26.06 33.10 -2.78
C ALA A 32 27.09 33.67 -1.79
N ASP A 33 27.79 34.75 -2.15
CA ASP A 33 28.80 35.39 -1.28
C ASP A 33 28.25 36.53 -0.40
N ASP A 34 26.94 36.75 -0.37
CA ASP A 34 26.32 37.63 0.60
C ASP A 34 25.06 36.97 1.14
N MET A 35 25.15 36.38 2.34
CA MET A 35 24.14 36.36 3.41
C MET A 35 24.57 35.34 4.46
N THR A 36 24.93 35.86 5.64
CA THR A 36 25.50 35.13 6.78
C THR A 36 24.55 34.12 7.42
N ASP A 37 25.18 33.07 7.93
CA ASP A 37 24.68 31.77 8.38
C ASP A 37 23.97 31.80 9.76
N GLU A 38 22.84 32.52 9.92
CA GLU A 38 22.16 32.66 11.23
C GLU A 38 20.71 32.12 11.35
N SER A 39 20.10 31.53 10.33
CA SER A 39 18.66 31.15 10.40
C SER A 39 18.36 29.63 10.47
N SER A 40 19.36 28.77 10.55
CA SER A 40 19.18 27.31 10.40
C SER A 40 18.55 26.58 11.61
N SER A 41 18.35 27.23 12.76
CA SER A 41 17.88 26.56 14.00
C SER A 41 16.40 26.73 14.33
N ALA A 42 15.63 27.55 13.60
CA ALA A 42 14.24 27.88 13.97
C ALA A 42 13.15 27.20 13.10
N LEU A 43 13.50 26.45 12.05
CA LEU A 43 12.53 25.99 11.03
C LEU A 43 12.03 24.54 11.18
N ASN A 44 12.53 23.78 12.17
CA ASN A 44 12.19 22.36 12.30
C ASN A 44 10.91 22.07 13.11
N ASP A 45 10.41 23.00 13.93
CA ASP A 45 9.32 22.72 14.87
C ASP A 45 7.92 23.16 14.39
N ASP A 46 7.80 23.99 13.34
CA ASP A 46 6.51 24.60 12.95
C ASP A 46 5.74 23.85 11.83
N ILE A 47 6.27 22.76 11.26
CA ILE A 47 5.63 22.07 10.12
C ILE A 47 4.51 21.12 10.57
N ALA A 48 4.50 20.66 11.82
CA ALA A 48 3.41 19.80 12.34
C ALA A 48 2.09 20.55 12.57
N ALA A 49 2.09 21.88 12.64
CA ALA A 49 0.91 22.70 12.91
C ALA A 49 0.28 23.36 11.66
N ALA A 50 0.94 23.31 10.50
CA ALA A 50 0.51 24.04 9.30
C ALA A 50 -0.50 23.29 8.40
N SER A 51 -0.87 22.05 8.73
CA SER A 51 -1.77 21.21 7.92
C SER A 51 -3.27 21.55 8.03
N GLN A 52 -3.66 22.66 8.67
CA GLN A 52 -5.08 23.02 8.86
C GLN A 52 -5.48 24.45 8.52
N ASN A 53 -4.56 25.32 8.06
CA ASN A 53 -4.97 26.66 7.64
C ASN A 53 -5.29 26.68 6.15
N GLN A 54 -6.59 26.60 5.82
CA GLN A 54 -7.10 27.10 4.54
C GLN A 54 -6.65 28.56 4.40
N ILE A 55 -5.65 28.81 3.56
CA ILE A 55 -5.28 30.17 3.17
C ILE A 55 -6.38 30.65 2.23
N SER A 56 -7.18 31.61 2.68
CA SER A 56 -8.18 32.29 1.86
C SER A 56 -7.46 33.16 0.81
N VAL A 57 -7.26 32.61 -0.38
CA VAL A 57 -6.87 33.40 -1.56
C VAL A 57 -8.11 34.14 -2.06
N PRO A 58 -8.03 35.45 -2.39
CA PRO A 58 -9.14 36.15 -3.01
C PRO A 58 -9.47 35.48 -4.34
N ASN A 59 -10.59 34.76 -4.41
CA ASN A 59 -10.95 33.98 -5.60
C ASN A 59 -11.84 34.76 -6.59
N LYS A 60 -12.29 35.98 -6.26
CA LYS A 60 -13.24 36.72 -7.11
C LYS A 60 -12.77 38.13 -7.47
N ALA A 61 -12.95 38.47 -8.74
CA ALA A 61 -13.16 39.84 -9.18
C ALA A 61 -14.67 40.13 -9.04
N THR A 62 -15.09 40.80 -7.96
CA THR A 62 -16.46 41.30 -7.86
C THR A 62 -16.49 42.81 -8.06
N ASP A 63 -17.48 43.31 -8.80
CA ASP A 63 -17.72 44.73 -9.10
C ASP A 63 -17.97 45.64 -7.87
N ASN A 64 -17.84 45.13 -6.64
CA ASN A 64 -18.32 45.81 -5.43
C ASN A 64 -17.23 46.27 -4.44
N ASP A 65 -15.94 46.21 -4.76
CA ASP A 65 -14.88 46.76 -3.89
C ASP A 65 -14.61 48.26 -4.14
N ILE A 66 -15.68 49.04 -4.34
CA ILE A 66 -15.61 50.50 -4.29
C ILE A 66 -15.74 50.90 -2.81
N GLN A 67 -14.63 51.06 -2.11
CA GLN A 67 -14.64 51.91 -0.92
C GLN A 67 -14.72 53.37 -1.39
N GLU A 68 -15.91 53.96 -1.26
CA GLU A 68 -16.08 55.41 -1.20
C GLU A 68 -15.24 55.94 -0.04
N ASP A 69 -14.22 56.75 -0.34
CA ASP A 69 -13.71 57.71 0.64
C ASP A 69 -13.65 59.10 -0.02
N THR A 70 -14.74 59.83 0.18
CA THR A 70 -14.82 61.24 -0.20
C THR A 70 -14.25 62.14 0.90
N LYS A 71 -13.26 62.95 0.49
CA LYS A 71 -12.83 64.27 1.02
C LYS A 71 -11.97 64.31 2.30
N ASP A 72 -10.72 64.75 2.13
CA ASP A 72 -10.33 66.10 2.60
C ASP A 72 -9.18 66.70 1.76
N THR A 73 -9.24 68.01 1.54
CA THR A 73 -8.38 68.81 0.65
C THR A 73 -7.28 69.57 1.40
N SER A 74 -6.16 69.76 0.70
CA SER A 74 -5.15 70.83 0.83
C SER A 74 -4.00 70.66 1.85
N LYS A 75 -2.80 70.38 1.32
CA LYS A 75 -1.58 71.22 1.47
C LYS A 75 -0.43 70.68 0.60
N THR A 76 0.31 71.62 0.02
CA THR A 76 1.26 71.53 -1.10
C THR A 76 2.70 71.19 -0.68
N ASN A 77 3.41 70.34 -1.45
CA ASN A 77 4.73 70.58 -2.09
C ASN A 77 5.56 69.30 -2.32
N GLY A 78 6.10 69.18 -3.54
CA GLY A 78 6.97 68.09 -4.05
C GLY A 78 6.26 67.27 -5.14
N PRO A 79 6.94 66.81 -6.22
CA PRO A 79 6.30 65.96 -7.22
C PRO A 79 6.00 64.62 -6.55
N LYS A 80 4.79 64.48 -6.01
CA LYS A 80 4.28 63.22 -5.49
C LYS A 80 4.18 62.28 -6.69
N GLY A 81 4.98 61.22 -6.69
CA GLY A 81 4.67 60.05 -7.52
C GLY A 81 3.21 59.67 -7.29
N ALA A 82 2.53 59.24 -8.36
CA ALA A 82 1.14 58.82 -8.30
C ALA A 82 0.92 57.89 -7.09
N ALA A 83 -0.17 58.08 -6.35
CA ALA A 83 -0.48 57.23 -5.21
C ALA A 83 -0.63 55.79 -5.69
N LYS A 84 0.08 54.85 -5.04
CA LYS A 84 -0.04 53.44 -5.34
C LYS A 84 -1.47 52.96 -5.06
N LEU A 85 -2.00 52.09 -5.91
CA LEU A 85 -3.39 51.62 -5.84
C LEU A 85 -3.48 50.29 -5.08
N GLN A 86 -4.56 50.09 -4.33
CA GLN A 86 -4.81 48.81 -3.64
C GLN A 86 -5.33 47.73 -4.59
N THR A 87 -6.09 48.12 -5.60
CA THR A 87 -6.64 47.22 -6.62
C THR A 87 -6.31 47.78 -7.99
N ILE A 88 -5.82 46.92 -8.90
CA ILE A 88 -5.53 47.29 -10.30
C ILE A 88 -6.09 46.24 -11.25
N TYR A 89 -6.83 46.70 -12.26
CA TYR A 89 -7.36 45.86 -13.33
C TYR A 89 -6.43 45.86 -14.55
N VAL A 90 -6.21 44.66 -15.09
CA VAL A 90 -5.23 44.40 -16.16
C VAL A 90 -5.87 43.61 -17.30
N ASN A 91 -5.54 43.97 -18.53
CA ASN A 91 -5.95 43.25 -19.75
C ASN A 91 -4.76 43.15 -20.72
N SER A 92 -4.62 42.06 -21.49
CA SER A 92 -3.47 41.88 -22.38
C SER A 92 -3.38 42.93 -23.51
N GLN A 93 -4.51 43.52 -23.89
CA GLN A 93 -4.62 44.53 -24.94
C GLN A 93 -4.70 45.97 -24.39
N ALA A 94 -4.56 46.14 -23.07
CA ALA A 94 -4.62 47.45 -22.44
C ALA A 94 -3.47 48.38 -22.87
N SER A 95 -3.73 49.68 -22.89
CA SER A 95 -2.68 50.68 -23.07
C SER A 95 -1.85 50.84 -21.80
N GLN A 96 -0.53 50.95 -21.93
CA GLN A 96 0.37 51.24 -20.82
C GLN A 96 0.12 52.63 -20.20
N SER A 97 -0.58 53.54 -20.90
CA SER A 97 -0.96 54.86 -20.38
C SER A 97 -2.08 54.81 -19.35
N ASN A 98 -2.84 53.71 -19.27
CA ASN A 98 -3.97 53.58 -18.36
C ASN A 98 -3.48 53.25 -16.95
N THR A 99 -4.20 53.67 -15.92
CA THR A 99 -3.81 53.38 -14.51
C THR A 99 -4.35 52.05 -14.01
N GLY A 100 -5.44 51.54 -14.60
CA GLY A 100 -6.10 50.32 -14.14
C GLY A 100 -6.93 50.49 -12.88
N GLU A 101 -7.32 51.73 -12.54
CA GLU A 101 -8.16 52.06 -11.37
C GLU A 101 -9.55 51.42 -11.42
N ASP A 102 -10.06 51.13 -12.62
CA ASP A 102 -11.35 50.48 -12.81
C ASP A 102 -11.33 49.50 -13.99
N ARG A 103 -12.32 48.60 -14.01
CA ARG A 103 -12.47 47.52 -14.98
C ARG A 103 -12.62 48.02 -16.43
N SER A 104 -13.18 49.21 -16.63
CA SER A 104 -13.40 49.80 -17.96
C SER A 104 -12.14 50.46 -18.53
N ASN A 105 -11.16 50.76 -17.68
CA ASN A 105 -9.88 51.36 -18.05
C ASN A 105 -8.67 50.53 -17.55
N PRO A 106 -8.56 49.24 -17.96
CA PRO A 106 -7.48 48.38 -17.50
C PRO A 106 -6.12 48.86 -17.99
N THR A 107 -5.06 48.44 -17.29
CA THR A 107 -3.66 48.71 -17.65
C THR A 107 -2.91 47.43 -18.03
N THR A 108 -1.63 47.55 -18.38
CA THR A 108 -0.77 46.39 -18.64
C THR A 108 -0.23 45.80 -17.34
N LEU A 109 0.10 44.50 -17.34
CA LEU A 109 0.59 43.81 -16.14
C LEU A 109 1.89 44.45 -15.57
N ASN A 110 2.81 44.85 -16.44
CA ASN A 110 4.03 45.56 -16.03
C ASN A 110 3.71 46.90 -15.35
N ASN A 111 2.74 47.64 -15.88
CA ASN A 111 2.36 48.91 -15.26
C ASN A 111 1.64 48.69 -13.92
N ALA A 112 0.82 47.65 -13.81
CA ALA A 112 0.16 47.31 -12.55
C ALA A 112 1.17 47.00 -11.44
N VAL A 113 2.18 46.16 -11.68
CA VAL A 113 3.20 45.83 -10.67
C VAL A 113 3.99 47.05 -10.20
N ASN A 114 4.21 48.05 -11.07
CA ASN A 114 4.92 49.27 -10.69
C ASN A 114 4.07 50.23 -9.84
N ASN A 115 2.75 50.18 -9.98
CA ASN A 115 1.82 51.12 -9.34
C ASN A 115 0.99 50.50 -8.21
N ILE A 116 1.11 49.19 -7.96
CA ILE A 116 0.39 48.51 -6.88
C ILE A 116 0.97 48.88 -5.50
N ALA A 117 0.08 49.06 -4.53
CA ALA A 117 0.39 49.19 -3.12
C ALA A 117 0.83 47.84 -2.54
N ASP A 118 1.61 47.87 -1.46
CA ASP A 118 1.96 46.67 -0.73
C ASP A 118 0.69 45.98 -0.19
N GLY A 119 0.57 44.66 -0.42
CA GLY A 119 -0.62 43.87 -0.09
C GLY A 119 -1.77 44.01 -1.08
N GLY A 120 -1.62 44.81 -2.13
CA GLY A 120 -2.66 45.03 -3.13
C GLY A 120 -2.94 43.82 -4.04
N THR A 121 -3.99 43.94 -4.84
CA THR A 121 -4.46 42.90 -5.75
C THR A 121 -4.48 43.37 -7.20
N ILE A 122 -3.89 42.56 -8.08
CA ILE A 122 -3.94 42.73 -9.53
C ILE A 122 -4.96 41.73 -10.10
N TYR A 123 -6.00 42.22 -10.77
CA TYR A 123 -7.00 41.40 -11.45
C TYR A 123 -6.73 41.35 -12.95
N LEU A 124 -6.49 40.15 -13.48
CA LEU A 124 -6.38 39.90 -14.91
C LEU A 124 -7.78 39.61 -15.46
N ILE A 125 -8.36 40.59 -16.16
CA ILE A 125 -9.77 40.59 -16.59
C ILE A 125 -9.90 40.47 -18.10
N THR A 126 -11.00 39.86 -18.55
CA THR A 126 -11.34 39.77 -19.97
C THR A 126 -12.83 39.53 -20.20
N ASP A 127 -13.37 40.17 -21.22
CA ASP A 127 -14.75 39.90 -21.67
C ASP A 127 -14.81 38.63 -22.56
N LEU A 128 -13.67 38.20 -23.10
CA LEU A 128 -13.55 36.96 -23.88
C LEU A 128 -13.49 35.73 -22.96
N PRO A 129 -13.69 34.50 -23.47
CA PRO A 129 -13.48 33.28 -22.69
C PRO A 129 -12.02 33.05 -22.25
N TYR A 130 -11.06 33.73 -22.89
CA TYR A 130 -9.63 33.59 -22.64
C TYR A 130 -8.91 34.93 -22.78
N ASP A 131 -7.72 35.03 -22.20
CA ASP A 131 -6.77 36.12 -22.45
C ASP A 131 -5.33 35.61 -22.39
N THR A 132 -4.41 36.19 -23.16
CA THR A 132 -3.00 35.77 -23.19
C THR A 132 -2.06 36.97 -23.14
N TYR A 133 -1.27 37.03 -22.08
CA TYR A 133 -0.23 38.02 -21.84
C TYR A 133 1.10 37.50 -22.38
N ASN A 134 1.43 37.85 -23.63
CA ASN A 134 2.72 37.52 -24.23
C ASN A 134 3.79 38.50 -23.76
N LEU A 135 4.64 38.06 -22.84
CA LEU A 135 5.67 38.91 -22.28
C LEU A 135 6.86 39.09 -23.22
N THR A 136 7.40 40.29 -23.22
CA THR A 136 8.66 40.64 -23.91
C THR A 136 9.81 40.85 -22.92
N SER A 137 9.51 40.95 -21.64
CA SER A 137 10.46 41.06 -20.54
C SER A 137 9.87 40.46 -19.26
N ALA A 138 10.72 39.97 -18.36
CA ALA A 138 10.30 39.45 -17.08
C ALA A 138 9.66 40.53 -16.18
N ILE A 139 8.65 40.11 -15.41
CA ILE A 139 8.01 40.93 -14.38
C ILE A 139 8.79 40.73 -13.09
N SER A 140 9.43 41.79 -12.60
CA SER A 140 10.19 41.76 -11.34
C SER A 140 9.32 42.21 -10.17
N ILE A 141 9.20 41.35 -9.16
CA ILE A 141 8.45 41.58 -7.93
C ILE A 141 9.41 41.45 -6.76
N SER A 142 9.68 42.55 -6.07
CA SER A 142 10.64 42.53 -4.97
C SER A 142 10.31 43.54 -3.89
N ARG A 143 10.51 43.11 -2.64
CA ARG A 143 10.45 43.97 -1.45
C ARG A 143 11.37 45.19 -1.56
N TYR A 144 12.55 45.02 -2.15
CA TYR A 144 13.56 46.08 -2.15
C TYR A 144 13.44 47.03 -3.35
N SER A 145 13.17 46.52 -4.55
CA SER A 145 13.07 47.38 -5.75
C SER A 145 11.67 47.96 -5.95
N ASN A 146 10.62 47.22 -5.58
CA ASN A 146 9.24 47.62 -5.82
C ASN A 146 8.50 48.08 -4.54
N ASN A 147 9.09 47.90 -3.35
CA ASN A 147 8.42 48.09 -2.06
C ASN A 147 7.13 47.25 -1.95
N ILE A 148 7.22 45.97 -2.31
CA ILE A 148 6.12 44.99 -2.25
C ILE A 148 6.55 43.87 -1.29
N ASN A 149 6.03 43.86 -0.07
CA ASN A 149 6.17 42.73 0.86
C ASN A 149 5.20 41.60 0.53
N SER A 150 4.00 41.95 0.04
CA SER A 150 2.99 40.99 -0.41
C SER A 150 2.21 41.47 -1.63
N LEU A 151 1.76 40.54 -2.48
CA LEU A 151 1.00 40.83 -3.70
C LEU A 151 0.03 39.69 -4.02
N ASN A 152 -1.18 40.03 -4.46
CA ASN A 152 -2.12 39.08 -5.05
C ASN A 152 -2.24 39.30 -6.56
N ILE A 153 -2.21 38.22 -7.35
CA ILE A 153 -2.47 38.24 -8.79
C ILE A 153 -3.57 37.22 -9.09
N VAL A 154 -4.72 37.70 -9.56
CA VAL A 154 -5.94 36.90 -9.68
C VAL A 154 -6.42 36.91 -11.12
N GLY A 155 -6.41 35.74 -11.75
CA GLY A 155 -7.12 35.51 -13.01
C GLY A 155 -8.63 35.50 -12.77
N GLU A 156 -9.38 36.12 -13.68
CA GLU A 156 -10.83 36.15 -13.60
C GLU A 156 -11.44 34.72 -13.63
N GLU A 157 -12.40 34.45 -12.73
CA GLU A 157 -13.03 33.13 -12.62
C GLU A 157 -13.67 32.70 -13.95
N ASN A 158 -13.57 31.40 -14.25
CA ASN A 158 -14.12 30.79 -15.48
C ASN A 158 -13.54 31.35 -16.79
N LYS A 159 -12.38 32.02 -16.74
CA LYS A 159 -11.62 32.45 -17.92
C LYS A 159 -10.32 31.65 -18.02
N ASP A 160 -9.89 31.36 -19.24
CA ASP A 160 -8.54 30.84 -19.51
C ASP A 160 -7.56 32.02 -19.60
N ILE A 161 -6.97 32.39 -18.46
CA ILE A 161 -5.97 33.45 -18.37
C ILE A 161 -4.58 32.83 -18.44
N THR A 162 -3.84 33.18 -19.50
CA THR A 162 -2.47 32.73 -19.69
C THR A 162 -1.49 33.88 -19.57
N ILE A 163 -0.41 33.69 -18.80
CA ILE A 163 0.82 34.48 -18.92
C ILE A 163 1.86 33.61 -19.64
N SER A 164 2.34 34.09 -20.79
CA SER A 164 3.27 33.36 -21.66
C SER A 164 4.63 34.04 -21.70
N GLY A 165 5.70 33.26 -21.52
CA GLY A 165 7.07 33.70 -21.74
C GLY A 165 7.41 33.88 -23.23
N ASN A 166 6.48 33.52 -24.13
CA ASN A 166 6.61 33.60 -25.58
C ASN A 166 7.92 33.01 -26.12
N ASN A 167 8.39 31.94 -25.48
CA ASN A 167 9.66 31.23 -25.69
C ASN A 167 10.92 32.11 -25.66
N ASN A 168 10.82 33.33 -25.11
CA ASN A 168 11.88 34.34 -25.21
C ASN A 168 12.17 35.05 -23.88
N THR A 169 11.29 34.93 -22.88
CA THR A 169 11.49 35.61 -21.61
C THR A 169 11.00 34.81 -20.41
N GLN A 170 11.67 35.00 -19.27
CA GLN A 170 11.19 34.55 -17.97
C GLN A 170 9.89 35.31 -17.64
N ILE A 171 8.95 34.67 -16.95
CA ILE A 171 7.68 35.30 -16.60
C ILE A 171 7.82 36.15 -15.34
N LEU A 172 8.14 35.52 -14.20
CA LEU A 172 8.23 36.20 -12.91
C LEU A 172 9.63 36.06 -12.31
N ASN A 173 10.15 37.16 -11.77
CA ASN A 173 11.36 37.17 -10.96
C ASN A 173 11.05 37.76 -9.58
N ILE A 174 11.09 36.92 -8.53
CA ILE A 174 10.52 37.23 -7.22
C ILE A 174 11.57 37.16 -6.11
N TYR A 175 11.73 38.25 -5.35
CA TYR A 175 12.69 38.34 -4.25
C TYR A 175 12.06 38.86 -2.97
N SER A 176 12.27 38.13 -1.85
CA SER A 176 11.88 38.58 -0.50
C SER A 176 10.41 39.01 -0.36
N THR A 177 9.50 38.38 -1.12
CA THR A 177 8.09 38.78 -1.24
C THR A 177 7.15 37.59 -1.06
N ALA A 178 5.96 37.82 -0.51
CA ALA A 178 4.86 36.86 -0.50
C ALA A 178 3.93 37.12 -1.70
N VAL A 179 3.78 36.17 -2.62
CA VAL A 179 2.92 36.32 -3.80
C VAL A 179 1.86 35.23 -3.80
N ASN A 180 0.58 35.64 -3.83
CA ASN A 180 -0.56 34.74 -3.98
C ASN A 180 -1.08 34.84 -5.41
N ILE A 181 -1.20 33.72 -6.09
CA ILE A 181 -1.53 33.66 -7.51
C ILE A 181 -2.69 32.68 -7.68
N SER A 182 -3.74 33.08 -8.38
CA SER A 182 -4.88 32.18 -8.66
C SER A 182 -5.40 32.27 -10.07
N ASN A 183 -5.92 31.15 -10.58
CA ASN A 183 -6.61 31.04 -11.88
C ASN A 183 -5.75 31.49 -13.08
N ILE A 184 -4.45 31.16 -13.07
CA ILE A 184 -3.49 31.61 -14.09
C ILE A 184 -2.69 30.43 -14.62
N ASN A 185 -2.54 30.39 -15.95
CA ASN A 185 -1.72 29.43 -16.69
C ASN A 185 -0.37 30.07 -17.05
N PHE A 186 0.73 29.45 -16.62
CA PHE A 186 2.11 29.84 -16.92
C PHE A 186 2.68 28.90 -17.98
N LYS A 187 2.95 29.42 -19.18
CA LYS A 187 3.37 28.57 -20.30
C LYS A 187 4.41 29.18 -21.22
N ASP A 188 4.90 28.32 -22.11
CA ASP A 188 5.77 28.65 -23.24
C ASP A 188 7.00 29.46 -22.80
N THR A 189 7.69 28.98 -21.77
CA THR A 189 9.01 29.50 -21.38
C THR A 189 10.08 28.48 -21.76
N GLN A 190 10.65 28.62 -22.95
CA GLN A 190 11.74 27.77 -23.45
C GLN A 190 13.05 28.56 -23.46
N LEU A 191 13.83 28.45 -22.39
CA LEU A 191 15.03 29.26 -22.18
C LEU A 191 16.21 28.40 -21.75
N ASP A 192 17.42 28.74 -22.19
CA ASP A 192 18.59 27.97 -21.77
C ASP A 192 18.88 28.13 -20.26
N SER A 193 18.80 29.36 -19.75
CA SER A 193 19.36 29.71 -18.44
C SER A 193 18.35 30.12 -17.37
N SER A 194 17.07 30.34 -17.70
CA SER A 194 16.08 30.91 -16.79
C SER A 194 14.80 30.08 -16.72
N SER A 195 14.23 29.97 -15.51
CA SER A 195 12.92 29.35 -15.30
C SER A 195 11.79 30.31 -15.69
N SER A 196 10.57 29.78 -15.88
CA SER A 196 9.35 30.60 -16.01
C SER A 196 9.15 31.49 -14.79
N ILE A 197 9.34 30.95 -13.59
CA ILE A 197 9.30 31.67 -12.32
C ILE A 197 10.60 31.42 -11.58
N TYR A 198 11.30 32.49 -11.21
CA TYR A 198 12.40 32.44 -10.26
C TYR A 198 11.95 33.04 -8.93
N ALA A 199 12.26 32.36 -7.84
CA ALA A 199 11.94 32.79 -6.48
C ALA A 199 13.15 32.66 -5.55
N SER A 200 13.46 33.73 -4.84
CA SER A 200 14.49 33.73 -3.79
C SER A 200 13.95 34.37 -2.51
N SER A 201 14.16 33.70 -1.38
CA SER A 201 13.70 34.16 -0.05
C SER A 201 12.22 34.55 -0.01
N SER A 202 11.38 33.86 -0.80
CA SER A 202 10.01 34.28 -1.09
C SER A 202 8.99 33.22 -0.67
N THR A 203 7.73 33.62 -0.53
CA THR A 203 6.60 32.70 -0.36
C THR A 203 5.70 32.78 -1.58
N LEU A 204 5.48 31.67 -2.28
CA LEU A 204 4.58 31.61 -3.42
C LEU A 204 3.43 30.66 -3.12
N ASN A 205 2.21 31.16 -3.19
CA ASN A 205 1.00 30.34 -3.04
C ASN A 205 0.23 30.37 -4.37
N PHE A 206 0.08 29.21 -4.99
CA PHE A 206 -0.64 29.03 -6.24
C PHE A 206 -1.94 28.27 -5.97
N PHE A 207 -3.06 28.81 -6.45
CA PHE A 207 -4.38 28.20 -6.33
C PHE A 207 -5.02 28.09 -7.71
N ASN A 208 -5.37 26.88 -8.15
CA ASN A 208 -5.99 26.68 -9.46
C ASN A 208 -5.15 27.26 -10.62
N CYS A 209 -3.84 27.01 -10.59
CA CYS A 209 -2.88 27.46 -11.61
C CYS A 209 -2.36 26.28 -12.44
N SER A 210 -1.85 26.56 -13.64
CA SER A 210 -1.11 25.56 -14.41
C SER A 210 0.27 26.02 -14.84
N PHE A 211 1.19 25.05 -15.02
CA PHE A 211 2.56 25.24 -15.49
C PHE A 211 2.82 24.26 -16.63
N VAL A 212 2.84 24.77 -17.86
CA VAL A 212 2.71 23.92 -19.05
C VAL A 212 3.75 24.28 -20.10
N ASN A 213 4.38 23.26 -20.70
CA ASN A 213 5.30 23.41 -21.84
C ASN A 213 6.47 24.37 -21.56
N ASN A 214 7.00 24.38 -20.34
CA ASN A 214 8.21 25.14 -20.03
C ASN A 214 9.44 24.23 -20.20
N GLN A 215 10.50 24.80 -20.79
CA GLN A 215 11.76 24.11 -21.00
C GLN A 215 12.92 24.95 -20.49
N ARG A 216 13.81 24.30 -19.75
CA ARG A 216 15.11 24.85 -19.39
C ARG A 216 16.21 23.84 -19.60
N LYS A 217 17.44 24.27 -19.83
CA LYS A 217 18.54 23.31 -19.96
C LYS A 217 18.87 22.66 -18.62
N ASP A 218 19.15 23.46 -17.60
CA ASP A 218 19.80 22.96 -16.39
C ASP A 218 18.81 22.65 -15.25
N TYR A 219 18.00 23.61 -14.80
CA TYR A 219 17.16 23.46 -13.62
C TYR A 219 15.67 23.61 -13.94
N GLY A 220 14.79 23.35 -12.97
CA GLY A 220 13.40 23.82 -12.85
C GLY A 220 12.91 24.69 -13.99
N ALA A 221 12.26 24.12 -15.01
CA ALA A 221 11.82 24.91 -16.15
C ALA A 221 10.65 25.84 -15.80
N SER A 222 9.73 25.35 -14.97
CA SER A 222 8.60 26.15 -14.49
C SER A 222 9.00 26.99 -13.29
N ILE A 223 9.52 26.37 -12.24
CA ILE A 223 9.86 27.07 -10.99
C ILE A 223 11.27 26.70 -10.56
N TYR A 224 12.09 27.73 -10.33
CA TYR A 224 13.32 27.63 -9.56
C TYR A 224 13.10 28.37 -8.24
N ALA A 225 13.25 27.69 -7.11
CA ALA A 225 13.08 28.28 -5.79
C ALA A 225 14.32 28.06 -4.90
N SER A 226 14.79 29.15 -4.29
CA SER A 226 15.91 29.16 -3.34
C SER A 226 15.49 29.85 -2.04
N TYR A 227 15.76 29.23 -0.88
CA TYR A 227 15.36 29.74 0.43
C TYR A 227 13.88 30.15 0.52
N SER A 228 13.01 29.46 -0.21
CA SER A 228 11.63 29.88 -0.45
C SER A 228 10.63 28.83 0.03
N THR A 229 9.36 29.23 0.15
CA THR A 229 8.24 28.33 0.42
C THR A 229 7.27 28.37 -0.76
N ILE A 230 6.96 27.20 -1.32
CA ILE A 230 6.04 27.04 -2.46
C ILE A 230 4.82 26.23 -2.00
N ARG A 231 3.62 26.73 -2.27
CA ARG A 231 2.37 25.98 -2.07
C ARG A 231 1.64 25.88 -3.39
N LEU A 232 1.33 24.66 -3.81
CA LEU A 232 0.50 24.37 -4.97
C LEU A 232 -0.80 23.76 -4.46
N ASN A 233 -1.94 24.38 -4.77
CA ASN A 233 -3.25 23.87 -4.43
C ASN A 233 -4.12 23.80 -5.68
N ASN A 234 -4.62 22.60 -5.99
CA ASN A 234 -5.40 22.36 -7.20
C ASN A 234 -4.66 22.81 -8.48
N CYS A 235 -3.36 22.54 -8.56
CA CYS A 235 -2.51 22.97 -9.68
C CYS A 235 -2.22 21.84 -10.65
N ILE A 236 -1.94 22.19 -11.91
CA ILE A 236 -1.51 21.25 -12.96
C ILE A 236 -0.09 21.62 -13.40
N VAL A 237 0.84 20.68 -13.35
CA VAL A 237 2.23 20.84 -13.76
C VAL A 237 2.55 19.79 -14.81
N SER A 238 2.58 20.20 -16.08
CA SER A 238 2.64 19.22 -17.18
C SER A 238 3.57 19.57 -18.32
N ASN A 239 4.16 18.55 -18.94
CA ASN A 239 4.99 18.70 -20.15
C ASN A 239 6.17 19.66 -19.98
N ASN A 240 6.77 19.69 -18.79
CA ASN A 240 7.95 20.52 -18.53
C ASN A 240 9.23 19.69 -18.64
N THR A 241 10.31 20.31 -19.14
CA THR A 241 11.59 19.62 -19.39
C THR A 241 12.78 20.42 -18.88
N ALA A 242 13.63 19.78 -18.06
CA ALA A 242 14.93 20.32 -17.62
C ALA A 242 15.90 19.21 -17.21
N GLU A 243 17.19 19.49 -17.01
CA GLU A 243 18.12 18.48 -16.50
C GLU A 243 17.79 18.09 -15.03
N TYR A 244 17.55 19.05 -14.15
CA TYR A 244 17.20 18.84 -12.74
C TYR A 244 15.86 19.47 -12.39
N GLY A 245 14.87 18.65 -12.03
CA GLY A 245 13.55 19.15 -11.70
C GLY A 245 12.83 19.61 -12.96
N GLY A 246 12.39 18.68 -13.80
CA GLY A 246 11.87 19.00 -15.15
C GLY A 246 10.84 20.14 -15.12
N ALA A 247 9.98 20.17 -14.09
CA ALA A 247 9.18 21.34 -13.78
C ALA A 247 9.76 22.22 -12.66
N ILE A 248 10.06 21.64 -11.50
CA ILE A 248 10.37 22.39 -10.27
C ILE A 248 11.72 21.98 -9.70
N TYR A 249 12.56 22.98 -9.43
CA TYR A 249 13.81 22.80 -8.70
C TYR A 249 13.79 23.59 -7.38
N LEU A 250 14.09 22.90 -6.28
CA LEU A 250 14.11 23.46 -4.94
C LEU A 250 15.52 23.35 -4.33
N SER A 251 16.04 24.48 -3.85
CA SER A 251 17.27 24.56 -3.07
C SER A 251 16.97 25.21 -1.72
N ARG A 252 17.23 24.49 -0.62
CA ARG A 252 16.97 24.99 0.75
C ARG A 252 15.57 25.58 0.91
N SER A 253 14.58 24.93 0.31
CA SER A 253 13.22 25.44 0.18
C SER A 253 12.21 24.42 0.68
N ASN A 254 10.98 24.86 0.94
CA ASN A 254 9.88 23.99 1.34
C ASN A 254 8.81 24.01 0.26
N MET A 255 8.21 22.85 0.00
CA MET A 255 7.10 22.74 -0.93
C MET A 255 5.97 21.89 -0.37
N THR A 256 4.75 22.40 -0.48
CA THR A 256 3.51 21.66 -0.26
C THR A 256 2.75 21.57 -1.58
N ALA A 257 2.34 20.37 -1.97
CA ALA A 257 1.45 20.13 -3.11
C ALA A 257 0.19 19.43 -2.61
N ASP A 258 -0.94 20.10 -2.74
CA ASP A 258 -2.26 19.64 -2.34
C ASP A 258 -3.17 19.54 -3.57
N LEU A 259 -3.84 18.41 -3.75
CA LEU A 259 -4.83 18.20 -4.83
C LEU A 259 -4.26 18.54 -6.22
N SER A 260 -2.95 18.36 -6.43
CA SER A 260 -2.26 18.81 -7.63
C SER A 260 -1.83 17.64 -8.51
N GLU A 261 -1.68 17.91 -9.80
CA GLU A 261 -1.31 16.91 -10.80
C GLU A 261 0.03 17.24 -11.46
N PHE A 262 0.91 16.26 -11.57
CA PHE A 262 2.23 16.37 -12.19
C PHE A 262 2.34 15.33 -13.32
N ASN A 263 2.13 15.76 -14.55
CA ASN A 263 1.90 14.86 -15.68
C ASN A 263 2.94 15.03 -16.78
N ASP A 264 3.50 13.93 -17.27
CA ASP A 264 4.32 13.90 -18.49
C ASP A 264 5.51 14.88 -18.48
N ASN A 265 6.10 15.12 -17.31
CA ASN A 265 7.33 15.91 -17.21
C ASN A 265 8.55 15.03 -17.51
N SER A 266 9.63 15.64 -18.00
CA SER A 266 10.87 14.95 -18.39
C SER A 266 12.11 15.59 -17.76
N ALA A 267 13.04 14.78 -17.25
CA ALA A 267 14.33 15.29 -16.79
C ALA A 267 15.48 14.29 -16.81
N PHE A 268 16.68 14.73 -16.49
CA PHE A 268 17.74 13.80 -16.08
C PHE A 268 17.50 13.31 -14.66
N SER A 269 17.19 14.22 -13.72
CA SER A 269 16.86 13.88 -12.33
C SER A 269 15.59 14.58 -11.86
N GLY A 270 14.59 13.81 -11.40
CA GLY A 270 13.34 14.35 -10.87
C GLY A 270 12.52 15.06 -11.93
N ALA A 271 11.76 14.33 -12.76
CA ALA A 271 11.09 14.97 -13.88
C ALA A 271 10.03 15.98 -13.45
N ALA A 272 9.31 15.73 -12.36
CA ALA A 272 8.44 16.73 -11.77
C ALA A 272 9.24 17.66 -10.85
N ILE A 273 9.95 17.08 -9.87
CA ILE A 273 10.57 17.82 -8.77
C ILE A 273 11.98 17.32 -8.50
N CYS A 274 12.95 18.23 -8.41
CA CYS A 274 14.25 17.97 -7.81
C CYS A 274 14.43 18.85 -6.57
N ALA A 275 14.66 18.23 -5.42
CA ALA A 275 14.72 18.88 -4.11
C ALA A 275 16.06 18.61 -3.42
N LEU A 276 16.78 19.69 -3.11
CA LEU A 276 18.07 19.66 -2.41
C LEU A 276 17.97 20.42 -1.09
N ASN A 277 18.34 19.78 0.02
CA ASN A 277 18.29 20.37 1.37
C ASN A 277 16.94 21.00 1.71
N SER A 278 15.85 20.36 1.31
CA SER A 278 14.49 20.90 1.23
C SER A 278 13.48 20.00 1.96
N ASN A 279 12.24 20.46 2.14
CA ASN A 279 11.15 19.62 2.65
C ASN A 279 9.99 19.55 1.65
N LEU A 280 9.52 18.34 1.38
CA LEU A 280 8.40 18.06 0.49
C LEU A 280 7.22 17.47 1.27
N MET A 281 6.06 18.08 1.12
CA MET A 281 4.78 17.54 1.60
C MET A 281 3.83 17.40 0.42
N ILE A 282 3.37 16.18 0.17
CA ILE A 282 2.54 15.82 -0.98
C ILE A 282 1.27 15.21 -0.45
N ASN A 283 0.15 15.91 -0.60
CA ASN A 283 -1.13 15.45 -0.11
C ASN A 283 -2.13 15.34 -1.25
N SER A 284 -2.80 14.19 -1.35
CA SER A 284 -3.90 13.96 -2.31
C SER A 284 -3.56 14.37 -3.75
N SER A 285 -2.29 14.22 -4.14
CA SER A 285 -1.75 14.68 -5.42
C SER A 285 -1.30 13.49 -6.28
N SER A 286 -1.29 13.66 -7.60
CA SER A 286 -0.91 12.61 -8.54
C SER A 286 0.29 12.97 -9.41
N TYR A 287 1.15 11.98 -9.65
CA TYR A 287 2.32 12.05 -10.50
C TYR A 287 2.20 10.94 -11.55
N THR A 288 1.96 11.31 -12.81
CA THR A 288 1.63 10.35 -13.87
C THR A 288 2.53 10.53 -15.08
N GLY A 289 3.02 9.42 -15.64
CA GLY A 289 3.72 9.44 -16.94
C GLY A 289 5.04 10.21 -16.94
N ASN A 290 5.60 10.53 -15.77
CA ASN A 290 6.84 11.29 -15.68
C ASN A 290 8.04 10.39 -16.04
N ASN A 291 9.04 10.97 -16.70
CA ASN A 291 10.17 10.21 -17.24
C ASN A 291 11.51 10.87 -16.87
N ALA A 292 12.41 10.12 -16.21
CA ALA A 292 13.75 10.62 -15.90
C ALA A 292 14.84 9.54 -15.96
N SER A 293 16.11 9.92 -15.78
CA SER A 293 17.16 8.93 -15.50
C SER A 293 17.17 8.49 -14.03
N PHE A 294 16.89 9.42 -13.12
CA PHE A 294 16.88 9.20 -11.67
C PHE A 294 15.64 9.84 -11.03
N GLY A 295 14.82 9.04 -10.34
CA GLY A 295 13.58 9.54 -9.74
C GLY A 295 12.62 10.04 -10.81
N ALA A 296 11.86 9.14 -11.42
CA ALA A 296 11.02 9.48 -12.57
C ALA A 296 10.11 10.69 -12.31
N SER A 297 9.57 10.81 -11.09
CA SER A 297 8.81 11.97 -10.66
C SER A 297 9.66 12.87 -9.76
N ILE A 298 10.25 12.31 -8.71
CA ILE A 298 10.88 13.08 -7.65
C ILE A 298 12.31 12.61 -7.39
N TYR A 299 13.24 13.55 -7.41
CA TYR A 299 14.60 13.40 -6.91
C TYR A 299 14.77 14.19 -5.62
N ASN A 300 15.05 13.50 -4.51
CA ASN A 300 15.14 14.08 -3.18
C ASN A 300 16.53 13.81 -2.58
N TYR A 301 17.27 14.86 -2.19
CA TYR A 301 18.62 14.74 -1.63
C TYR A 301 18.78 15.59 -0.37
N LYS A 302 19.24 14.98 0.73
CA LYS A 302 19.39 15.67 2.04
C LYS A 302 18.13 16.41 2.48
N SER A 303 16.98 15.80 2.22
CA SER A 303 15.67 16.44 2.28
C SER A 303 14.67 15.51 2.96
N ASN A 304 13.56 16.05 3.49
CA ASN A 304 12.45 15.21 3.95
C ASN A 304 11.36 15.11 2.90
N ILE A 305 10.70 13.96 2.80
CA ILE A 305 9.53 13.77 1.96
C ILE A 305 8.42 13.07 2.75
N THR A 306 7.23 13.68 2.72
CA THR A 306 5.99 13.09 3.22
C THR A 306 4.97 13.01 2.09
N CYS A 307 4.46 11.81 1.83
CA CYS A 307 3.39 11.54 0.88
C CYS A 307 2.17 11.02 1.64
N ASP A 308 1.06 11.73 1.58
CA ASP A 308 -0.22 11.29 2.15
C ASP A 308 -1.30 11.27 1.07
N ASN A 309 -1.98 10.14 0.90
CA ASN A 309 -2.99 9.98 -0.15
C ASN A 309 -2.48 10.29 -1.57
N ALA A 310 -1.18 10.08 -1.82
CA ALA A 310 -0.55 10.43 -3.09
C ALA A 310 -0.62 9.26 -4.09
N ARG A 311 -0.58 9.57 -5.38
CA ARG A 311 -0.63 8.58 -6.47
C ARG A 311 0.57 8.75 -7.40
N PHE A 312 1.39 7.72 -7.56
CA PHE A 312 2.51 7.67 -8.50
C PHE A 312 2.25 6.55 -9.51
N ILE A 313 1.93 6.92 -10.75
CA ILE A 313 1.39 5.98 -11.75
C ILE A 313 2.18 6.06 -13.06
N ASN A 314 2.58 4.91 -13.59
CA ASN A 314 3.23 4.81 -14.91
C ASN A 314 4.47 5.71 -15.06
N ASN A 315 5.19 5.98 -13.97
CA ASN A 315 6.42 6.77 -14.05
C ASN A 315 7.59 5.85 -14.41
N THR A 316 8.54 6.37 -15.21
CA THR A 316 9.67 5.59 -15.71
C THR A 316 10.99 6.29 -15.39
N ALA A 317 11.85 5.61 -14.63
CA ALA A 317 13.23 5.99 -14.44
C ALA A 317 14.15 5.05 -15.23
N LEU A 318 15.23 5.57 -15.82
CA LEU A 318 16.22 4.70 -16.47
C LEU A 318 16.98 3.85 -15.44
N TYR A 319 17.38 4.41 -14.30
CA TYR A 319 18.29 3.73 -13.37
C TYR A 319 17.68 3.43 -12.00
N TYR A 320 17.20 4.46 -11.29
CA TYR A 320 16.84 4.35 -9.88
C TYR A 320 15.52 5.05 -9.57
N GLY A 321 14.67 4.39 -8.80
CA GLY A 321 13.44 4.98 -8.26
C GLY A 321 12.44 5.31 -9.37
N GLY A 322 11.67 4.31 -9.79
CA GLY A 322 10.73 4.47 -10.90
C GLY A 322 9.62 5.48 -10.66
N ALA A 323 9.44 5.95 -9.42
CA ALA A 323 8.70 7.16 -9.09
C ALA A 323 9.57 8.13 -8.28
N ILE A 324 10.13 7.66 -7.15
CA ILE A 324 10.85 8.50 -6.19
C ILE A 324 12.24 7.92 -5.95
N ILE A 325 13.24 8.80 -5.92
CA ILE A 325 14.55 8.52 -5.33
C ILE A 325 14.80 9.46 -4.14
N HIS A 326 15.24 8.90 -3.01
CA HIS A 326 15.65 9.66 -1.83
C HIS A 326 17.05 9.24 -1.40
N LEU A 327 17.97 10.20 -1.37
CA LEU A 327 19.36 9.98 -1.04
C LEU A 327 19.82 10.83 0.14
N SER A 328 20.52 10.19 1.08
CA SER A 328 21.30 10.79 2.17
C SER A 328 20.48 11.65 3.14
N GLU A 329 20.44 11.25 4.41
CA GLU A 329 19.81 12.02 5.51
C GLU A 329 18.30 12.30 5.27
N GLY A 330 17.62 12.81 6.29
CA GLY A 330 16.18 13.05 6.26
C GLY A 330 15.32 11.80 6.46
N LYS A 331 14.01 11.97 6.22
CA LYS A 331 12.97 10.95 6.41
C LYS A 331 12.10 10.80 5.16
N THR A 332 11.74 9.56 4.85
CA THR A 332 10.74 9.19 3.86
C THR A 332 9.52 8.65 4.58
N ASN A 333 8.41 9.40 4.57
CA ASN A 333 7.15 8.98 5.16
C ASN A 333 6.08 8.85 4.07
N ILE A 334 5.54 7.66 3.89
CA ILE A 334 4.53 7.36 2.86
C ILE A 334 3.33 6.75 3.56
N ASN A 335 2.19 7.41 3.45
CA ASN A 335 0.95 6.98 4.07
C ASN A 335 -0.20 7.01 3.06
N ASN A 336 -1.09 6.02 3.13
CA ASN A 336 -2.31 5.96 2.34
C ASN A 336 -2.10 6.18 0.83
N SER A 337 -0.94 5.82 0.29
CA SER A 337 -0.50 6.22 -1.06
C SER A 337 -0.44 5.04 -2.02
N GLN A 338 -0.43 5.31 -3.31
CA GLN A 338 -0.44 4.30 -4.36
C GLN A 338 0.77 4.48 -5.30
N PHE A 339 1.52 3.41 -5.51
CA PHE A 339 2.61 3.31 -6.47
C PHE A 339 2.28 2.19 -7.44
N ILE A 340 1.85 2.55 -8.65
CA ILE A 340 1.28 1.61 -9.61
C ILE A 340 2.05 1.68 -10.93
N SER A 341 2.50 0.52 -11.42
CA SER A 341 3.09 0.40 -12.77
C SER A 341 4.30 1.30 -13.02
N ASN A 342 5.06 1.64 -11.96
CA ASN A 342 6.29 2.41 -12.12
C ASN A 342 7.46 1.48 -12.51
N LYS A 343 8.47 2.03 -13.17
CA LYS A 343 9.56 1.24 -13.75
C LYS A 343 10.94 1.86 -13.50
N ALA A 344 11.91 1.03 -13.13
CA ALA A 344 13.34 1.40 -13.06
C ALA A 344 14.26 0.19 -13.25
N ILE A 345 15.59 0.38 -13.27
CA ILE A 345 16.52 -0.76 -13.12
C ILE A 345 16.59 -1.21 -11.66
N ASN A 346 16.64 -0.29 -10.69
CA ASN A 346 16.57 -0.62 -9.26
C ASN A 346 15.49 0.21 -8.54
N GLY A 347 14.63 -0.47 -7.78
CA GLY A 347 13.50 0.15 -7.09
C GLY A 347 12.46 0.62 -8.10
N GLY A 348 11.62 -0.29 -8.58
CA GLY A 348 10.63 0.01 -9.63
C GLY A 348 9.65 1.11 -9.23
N SER A 349 9.44 1.34 -7.93
CA SER A 349 8.73 2.52 -7.43
C SER A 349 9.64 3.46 -6.63
N LEU A 350 10.30 2.96 -5.59
CA LEU A 350 11.03 3.76 -4.63
C LEU A 350 12.46 3.25 -4.48
N TYR A 351 13.42 4.18 -4.51
CA TYR A 351 14.81 3.93 -4.14
C TYR A 351 15.19 4.84 -2.99
N VAL A 352 15.57 4.28 -1.84
CA VAL A 352 16.00 5.06 -0.67
C VAL A 352 17.37 4.61 -0.20
N MET A 353 18.26 5.57 0.03
CA MET A 353 19.59 5.32 0.57
C MET A 353 19.88 6.25 1.75
N GLN A 354 20.31 5.67 2.88
CA GLN A 354 20.77 6.41 4.08
C GLN A 354 19.73 7.37 4.68
N SER A 355 18.45 7.02 4.62
CA SER A 355 17.30 7.76 5.18
C SER A 355 16.36 6.80 5.92
N ASP A 356 15.62 7.27 6.93
CA ASP A 356 14.63 6.43 7.61
C ASP A 356 13.36 6.33 6.77
N VAL A 357 12.81 5.13 6.62
CA VAL A 357 11.67 4.84 5.72
C VAL A 357 10.51 4.29 6.51
N THR A 358 9.38 5.01 6.47
CA THR A 358 8.09 4.55 6.99
C THR A 358 7.08 4.50 5.87
N VAL A 359 6.43 3.35 5.68
CA VAL A 359 5.40 3.11 4.67
C VAL A 359 4.22 2.41 5.31
N THR A 360 3.06 3.06 5.30
CA THR A 360 1.83 2.52 5.92
C THR A 360 0.61 2.72 5.04
N TYR A 361 -0.35 1.79 5.14
CA TYR A 361 -1.64 1.87 4.45
C TYR A 361 -1.53 2.14 2.95
N SER A 362 -0.45 1.71 2.31
CA SER A 362 -0.12 2.05 0.94
C SER A 362 -0.20 0.82 0.03
N VAL A 363 -0.35 1.07 -1.28
CA VAL A 363 -0.44 0.04 -2.31
C VAL A 363 0.78 0.17 -3.24
N PHE A 364 1.51 -0.93 -3.40
CA PHE A 364 2.56 -1.08 -4.41
C PHE A 364 2.16 -2.20 -5.34
N GLU A 365 1.86 -1.87 -6.59
CA GLU A 365 1.24 -2.81 -7.53
C GLU A 365 1.87 -2.69 -8.91
N ASN A 366 2.25 -3.84 -9.49
CA ASN A 366 2.74 -3.97 -10.86
C ASN A 366 3.95 -3.06 -11.20
N ASN A 367 4.71 -2.64 -10.18
CA ASN A 367 5.96 -1.93 -10.40
C ASN A 367 7.02 -2.92 -10.91
N THR A 368 7.93 -2.47 -11.76
CA THR A 368 8.90 -3.35 -12.43
C THR A 368 10.33 -2.85 -12.30
N ALA A 369 11.26 -3.75 -11.96
CA ALA A 369 12.69 -3.47 -11.97
C ALA A 369 13.52 -4.74 -12.08
N GLN A 370 14.78 -4.59 -12.49
CA GLN A 370 15.75 -5.69 -12.47
C GLN A 370 16.15 -6.06 -11.03
N SER A 371 16.11 -5.08 -10.11
CA SER A 371 16.39 -5.27 -8.69
C SER A 371 15.35 -4.55 -7.85
N ALA A 372 14.54 -5.31 -7.11
CA ALA A 372 13.39 -4.84 -6.35
C ALA A 372 12.32 -4.13 -7.20
N SER A 373 11.34 -4.91 -7.65
CA SER A 373 10.19 -4.43 -8.43
C SER A 373 9.43 -3.32 -7.70
N GLY A 374 9.33 -3.37 -6.38
CA GLY A 374 8.78 -2.32 -5.54
C GLY A 374 9.86 -1.37 -5.00
N LEU A 375 10.49 -1.75 -3.88
CA LEU A 375 11.27 -0.85 -3.02
C LEU A 375 12.72 -1.29 -2.90
N TYR A 376 13.66 -0.40 -3.20
CA TYR A 376 15.09 -0.63 -2.98
C TYR A 376 15.59 0.23 -1.81
N LEU A 377 16.08 -0.42 -0.76
CA LEU A 377 16.44 0.19 0.52
C LEU A 377 17.90 -0.14 0.86
N TYR A 378 18.75 0.88 0.97
CA TYR A 378 20.15 0.77 1.37
C TYR A 378 20.48 1.60 2.63
N ASN A 379 20.95 0.93 3.69
CA ASN A 379 21.38 1.56 4.95
C ASN A 379 20.30 2.41 5.64
N ASN A 380 19.08 1.87 5.72
CA ASN A 380 17.89 2.53 6.27
C ASN A 380 17.48 1.92 7.61
N THR A 381 16.73 2.69 8.41
CA THR A 381 15.74 2.13 9.36
C THR A 381 14.46 1.89 8.57
N VAL A 382 13.91 0.67 8.58
CA VAL A 382 12.78 0.28 7.73
C VAL A 382 11.54 -0.03 8.56
N HIS A 383 10.43 0.66 8.29
CA HIS A 383 9.12 0.35 8.86
C HIS A 383 8.10 0.30 7.73
N ILE A 384 7.71 -0.90 7.32
CA ILE A 384 6.73 -1.13 6.25
C ILE A 384 5.63 -2.01 6.87
N LYS A 385 4.46 -1.46 7.13
CA LYS A 385 3.37 -2.14 7.84
C LYS A 385 2.00 -1.79 7.29
N ASN A 386 1.04 -2.72 7.33
CA ASN A 386 -0.35 -2.47 6.91
C ASN A 386 -0.49 -2.06 5.44
N ASN A 387 0.38 -2.55 4.56
CA ASN A 387 0.38 -2.24 3.13
C ASN A 387 -0.14 -3.42 2.30
N CYS A 388 -0.46 -3.14 1.04
CA CYS A 388 -0.66 -4.13 0.00
C CYS A 388 0.53 -4.08 -0.97
N LEU A 389 1.36 -5.11 -0.94
CA LEU A 389 2.60 -5.23 -1.71
C LEU A 389 2.42 -6.37 -2.72
N VAL A 390 2.16 -6.02 -3.98
CA VAL A 390 1.74 -6.96 -5.02
C VAL A 390 2.66 -6.84 -6.24
N GLY A 391 3.36 -7.91 -6.58
CA GLY A 391 4.16 -8.02 -7.80
C GLY A 391 3.49 -8.93 -8.84
N ASP A 392 3.72 -8.67 -10.12
CA ASP A 392 3.22 -9.52 -11.22
C ASP A 392 3.84 -10.93 -11.20
N ASN A 393 5.11 -11.02 -10.81
CA ASN A 393 5.85 -12.27 -10.69
C ASN A 393 6.31 -12.47 -9.25
N LEU A 394 5.76 -13.48 -8.59
CA LEU A 394 6.05 -13.79 -7.18
C LEU A 394 7.51 -14.24 -6.93
N ASN A 395 8.27 -14.54 -8.00
CA ASN A 395 9.67 -14.92 -7.91
C ASN A 395 10.64 -13.73 -8.00
N ASP A 396 10.16 -12.56 -8.40
CA ASP A 396 11.01 -11.38 -8.49
C ASP A 396 11.09 -10.71 -7.12
N SER A 397 12.27 -10.17 -6.80
CA SER A 397 12.44 -9.37 -5.58
C SER A 397 11.48 -8.20 -5.62
N LEU A 398 10.64 -8.07 -4.58
CA LEU A 398 9.69 -6.97 -4.41
C LEU A 398 10.31 -5.85 -3.58
N ILE A 399 11.01 -6.23 -2.51
CA ILE A 399 11.75 -5.33 -1.64
C ILE A 399 13.19 -5.84 -1.54
N SER A 400 14.16 -4.95 -1.77
CA SER A 400 15.57 -5.22 -1.50
C SER A 400 16.00 -4.41 -0.30
N ILE A 401 16.39 -5.08 0.79
CA ILE A 401 16.83 -4.45 2.04
C ILE A 401 18.32 -4.76 2.25
N LEU A 402 19.17 -3.76 2.06
CA LEU A 402 20.62 -3.90 2.13
C LEU A 402 21.17 -3.11 3.31
N TYR A 403 21.86 -3.82 4.21
CA TYR A 403 22.50 -3.26 5.41
C TYR A 403 21.53 -2.43 6.29
N PRO A 404 20.32 -2.94 6.62
CA PRO A 404 19.39 -2.17 7.43
C PRO A 404 19.95 -1.92 8.83
N LYS A 405 19.66 -0.73 9.38
CA LYS A 405 19.88 -0.43 10.80
C LYS A 405 18.90 -1.21 11.67
N SER A 406 17.65 -1.31 11.22
CA SER A 406 16.58 -2.15 11.74
C SER A 406 15.48 -2.32 10.69
N TYR A 407 14.58 -3.29 10.87
CA TYR A 407 13.44 -3.50 9.98
C TYR A 407 12.19 -3.95 10.74
N LEU A 408 11.00 -3.61 10.22
CA LEU A 408 9.69 -4.10 10.61
C LEU A 408 8.84 -4.24 9.33
N LEU A 409 8.36 -5.47 9.08
CA LEU A 409 7.65 -5.84 7.84
C LEU A 409 6.26 -6.47 8.10
N ASP A 410 5.76 -6.34 9.33
CA ASP A 410 4.57 -7.07 9.80
C ASP A 410 3.26 -6.55 9.19
N GLU A 411 2.20 -7.35 9.31
CA GLU A 411 0.81 -6.96 8.99
C GLU A 411 0.63 -6.43 7.56
N ASN A 412 1.51 -6.78 6.63
CA ASN A 412 1.34 -6.50 5.20
C ASN A 412 0.62 -7.64 4.49
N TRP A 413 -0.12 -7.31 3.44
CA TRP A 413 -0.60 -8.25 2.43
C TRP A 413 0.42 -8.35 1.29
N TRP A 414 0.90 -9.55 1.00
CA TRP A 414 1.95 -9.80 0.00
C TRP A 414 1.41 -10.32 -1.34
N GLY A 415 0.11 -10.14 -1.59
CA GLY A 415 -0.58 -10.67 -2.76
C GLY A 415 -0.93 -12.16 -2.69
N VAL A 416 -0.36 -12.92 -1.74
CA VAL A 416 -0.58 -14.35 -1.51
C VAL A 416 -0.51 -14.75 -0.04
N ASN A 417 -1.15 -15.86 0.33
CA ASN A 417 -1.14 -16.42 1.68
C ASN A 417 0.20 -17.03 2.08
N ASN A 418 0.93 -17.60 1.10
CA ASN A 418 2.21 -18.29 1.32
C ASN A 418 3.32 -17.62 0.49
N PRO A 419 3.72 -16.39 0.84
CA PRO A 419 4.77 -15.66 0.14
C PRO A 419 6.15 -16.33 0.31
N ASP A 420 6.95 -16.39 -0.76
CA ASP A 420 8.36 -16.75 -0.68
C ASP A 420 9.19 -15.52 -0.31
N PHE A 421 9.41 -15.31 0.99
CA PHE A 421 10.19 -14.18 1.49
C PHE A 421 11.67 -14.23 1.09
N PHE A 422 12.23 -15.40 0.73
CA PHE A 422 13.60 -15.42 0.21
C PHE A 422 13.68 -14.65 -1.10
N SER A 423 12.72 -14.89 -2.00
CA SER A 423 12.61 -14.17 -3.27
C SER A 423 12.14 -12.74 -3.07
N LEU A 424 11.02 -12.53 -2.35
CA LEU A 424 10.34 -11.23 -2.27
C LEU A 424 11.12 -10.18 -1.48
N THR A 425 11.77 -10.54 -0.37
CA THR A 425 12.43 -9.59 0.52
C THR A 425 13.93 -9.84 0.67
N GLY A 426 14.48 -10.86 0.01
CA GLY A 426 15.88 -11.27 0.22
C GLY A 426 16.09 -12.06 1.52
N GLY A 427 15.03 -12.66 2.06
CA GLY A 427 15.07 -13.52 3.24
C GLY A 427 14.71 -12.83 4.56
N TYR A 428 14.25 -11.57 4.54
CA TYR A 428 13.69 -10.92 5.73
C TYR A 428 12.23 -11.35 5.89
N ILE A 429 11.99 -12.21 6.87
CA ILE A 429 10.68 -12.80 7.13
C ILE A 429 9.97 -11.94 8.20
N PRO A 430 8.74 -11.44 7.96
CA PRO A 430 7.94 -10.77 8.99
C PRO A 430 7.42 -11.75 10.03
N ASP A 431 7.17 -11.27 11.25
CA ASP A 431 6.58 -12.10 12.32
C ASP A 431 5.12 -12.44 12.00
N THR A 432 4.41 -11.51 11.35
CA THR A 432 3.03 -11.71 10.90
C THR A 432 2.76 -11.10 9.53
N TRP A 433 1.86 -11.71 8.75
CA TRP A 433 1.34 -11.13 7.51
C TRP A 433 -0.15 -11.46 7.34
N VAL A 434 -0.83 -10.69 6.50
CA VAL A 434 -2.27 -10.85 6.27
C VAL A 434 -2.54 -12.10 5.43
N LEU A 435 -3.60 -12.83 5.79
CA LEU A 435 -4.11 -14.00 5.08
C LEU A 435 -5.49 -13.71 4.49
N MET A 436 -5.67 -14.12 3.24
CA MET A 436 -6.98 -14.33 2.64
C MET A 436 -7.57 -15.65 3.16
N THR A 437 -8.83 -15.63 3.55
CA THR A 437 -9.62 -16.82 3.86
C THR A 437 -10.86 -16.85 3.00
N PHE A 438 -11.31 -18.05 2.64
CA PHE A 438 -12.50 -18.26 1.84
C PHE A 438 -13.29 -19.42 2.46
N LYS A 439 -14.54 -19.16 2.85
CA LYS A 439 -15.43 -20.14 3.50
C LYS A 439 -16.81 -20.10 2.87
N ASN A 440 -17.50 -21.24 2.89
CA ASN A 440 -18.93 -21.30 2.60
C ASN A 440 -19.70 -21.73 3.86
N TYR A 441 -20.96 -21.32 3.95
CA TYR A 441 -21.90 -21.81 4.95
C TYR A 441 -23.31 -21.85 4.38
N THR A 442 -24.15 -22.68 4.98
CA THR A 442 -25.51 -22.94 4.50
C THR A 442 -26.41 -21.71 4.63
N SER A 443 -27.10 -21.34 3.55
CA SER A 443 -28.18 -20.35 3.56
C SER A 443 -29.51 -20.97 4.01
N THR A 444 -30.42 -20.13 4.50
CA THR A 444 -31.83 -20.49 4.74
C THR A 444 -32.65 -20.56 3.45
N GLN A 445 -32.11 -20.07 2.33
CA GLN A 445 -32.72 -20.17 1.01
C GLN A 445 -32.34 -21.49 0.35
N GLN A 446 -33.33 -22.17 -0.22
CA GLN A 446 -33.15 -23.42 -0.95
C GLN A 446 -32.18 -23.19 -2.13
N ASP A 447 -31.16 -24.05 -2.25
CA ASP A 447 -30.17 -24.08 -3.35
C ASP A 447 -29.24 -22.86 -3.51
N LYS A 448 -29.07 -22.03 -2.46
CA LYS A 448 -28.10 -20.93 -2.43
C LYS A 448 -27.03 -21.12 -1.35
N LEU A 449 -25.77 -20.92 -1.70
CA LEU A 449 -24.64 -20.88 -0.75
C LEU A 449 -24.34 -19.45 -0.34
N ASN A 450 -24.03 -19.26 0.95
CA ASN A 450 -23.42 -18.02 1.41
C ASN A 450 -21.91 -18.21 1.48
N LEU A 451 -21.20 -17.37 0.75
CA LEU A 451 -19.76 -17.32 0.68
C LEU A 451 -19.25 -16.21 1.59
N SER A 452 -18.11 -16.41 2.24
CA SER A 452 -17.40 -15.37 2.99
C SER A 452 -15.94 -15.36 2.58
N VAL A 453 -15.46 -14.19 2.19
CA VAL A 453 -14.04 -13.92 1.93
C VAL A 453 -13.57 -12.93 2.96
N SER A 454 -12.39 -13.14 3.54
CA SER A 454 -11.82 -12.24 4.53
C SER A 454 -10.31 -12.08 4.38
N ILE A 455 -9.81 -10.88 4.66
CA ILE A 455 -8.39 -10.48 4.75
C ILE A 455 -8.11 -9.84 6.13
N ASN A 456 -8.81 -10.30 7.17
CA ASN A 456 -8.73 -9.77 8.52
C ASN A 456 -7.95 -10.68 9.50
N GLN A 457 -7.26 -11.70 9.00
CA GLN A 457 -6.54 -12.68 9.81
C GLN A 457 -5.06 -12.61 9.52
N LEU A 458 -4.24 -12.68 10.57
CA LEU A 458 -2.78 -12.77 10.46
C LEU A 458 -2.32 -14.23 10.40
N SER A 459 -1.11 -14.45 9.88
CA SER A 459 -0.46 -15.77 9.83
C SER A 459 -0.34 -16.45 11.19
N ALA A 460 -0.19 -15.66 12.27
CA ALA A 460 -0.19 -16.12 13.66
C ALA A 460 -1.59 -16.45 14.23
N GLN A 461 -2.66 -16.42 13.40
CA GLN A 461 -4.06 -16.63 13.78
C GLN A 461 -4.71 -15.50 14.58
N ASP A 462 -3.98 -14.42 14.86
CA ASP A 462 -4.55 -13.20 15.43
C ASP A 462 -5.43 -12.44 14.44
N THR A 463 -6.35 -11.62 14.96
CA THR A 463 -7.15 -10.71 14.13
C THR A 463 -6.36 -9.45 13.80
N LEU A 464 -6.37 -9.05 12.52
CA LEU A 464 -5.82 -7.79 12.06
C LEU A 464 -6.61 -6.63 12.67
N ARG A 465 -5.93 -5.75 13.42
CA ARG A 465 -6.57 -4.66 14.17
C ARG A 465 -6.99 -3.49 13.30
N THR A 466 -6.17 -3.16 12.30
CA THR A 466 -6.41 -2.07 11.35
C THR A 466 -6.50 -2.63 9.94
N PRO A 467 -7.58 -2.34 9.19
CA PRO A 467 -7.73 -2.79 7.81
C PRO A 467 -6.54 -2.35 6.93
N ILE A 468 -6.17 -3.21 5.98
CA ILE A 468 -5.26 -2.84 4.88
C ILE A 468 -6.03 -2.07 3.80
N PRO A 469 -5.34 -1.43 2.84
CA PRO A 469 -5.98 -0.79 1.69
C PRO A 469 -6.93 -1.72 0.94
N THR A 470 -8.07 -1.16 0.49
CA THR A 470 -9.10 -1.89 -0.25
C THR A 470 -8.54 -2.62 -1.47
N ARG A 471 -8.88 -3.89 -1.61
CA ARG A 471 -8.58 -4.74 -2.77
C ARG A 471 -9.86 -5.18 -3.48
N LYS A 472 -9.71 -5.73 -4.67
CA LYS A 472 -10.80 -6.39 -5.40
C LYS A 472 -10.75 -7.90 -5.19
N VAL A 473 -11.90 -8.50 -4.95
CA VAL A 473 -12.10 -9.95 -5.00
C VAL A 473 -12.90 -10.31 -6.23
N TYR A 474 -12.41 -11.29 -6.98
CA TYR A 474 -13.04 -11.83 -8.19
C TYR A 474 -13.54 -13.24 -7.88
N PHE A 475 -14.82 -13.48 -8.10
CA PHE A 475 -15.44 -14.80 -7.98
C PHE A 475 -15.56 -15.46 -9.35
N SER A 476 -15.33 -16.77 -9.41
CA SER A 476 -15.50 -17.54 -10.64
C SER A 476 -15.86 -18.99 -10.36
N ALA A 477 -16.57 -19.63 -11.28
CA ALA A 477 -16.89 -21.05 -11.26
C ALA A 477 -17.13 -21.54 -12.71
N ASP A 478 -17.03 -22.84 -12.97
CA ASP A 478 -17.30 -23.41 -14.31
C ASP A 478 -18.76 -23.23 -14.74
N SER A 479 -19.69 -23.21 -13.78
CA SER A 479 -21.11 -22.94 -13.97
C SER A 479 -21.73 -22.31 -12.72
N GLY A 480 -22.99 -21.86 -12.80
CA GLY A 480 -23.70 -21.19 -11.71
C GLY A 480 -23.66 -19.66 -11.81
N VAL A 481 -24.24 -18.99 -10.81
CA VAL A 481 -24.40 -17.53 -10.78
C VAL A 481 -24.03 -17.00 -9.40
N PHE A 482 -23.17 -15.97 -9.36
CA PHE A 482 -22.88 -15.19 -8.16
C PHE A 482 -23.86 -14.01 -8.04
N ASP A 483 -24.11 -13.53 -6.81
CA ASP A 483 -24.82 -12.25 -6.66
C ASP A 483 -23.99 -11.09 -7.23
N ASN A 484 -22.66 -11.13 -7.06
CA ASN A 484 -21.71 -10.21 -7.66
C ASN A 484 -20.43 -10.95 -8.07
N ASP A 485 -19.97 -10.78 -9.31
CA ASP A 485 -18.72 -11.42 -9.77
C ASP A 485 -17.47 -10.72 -9.21
N VAL A 486 -17.56 -9.42 -8.88
CA VAL A 486 -16.45 -8.61 -8.37
C VAL A 486 -16.94 -7.71 -7.24
N MET A 487 -16.17 -7.64 -6.15
CA MET A 487 -16.48 -6.80 -4.99
C MET A 487 -15.22 -6.14 -4.42
N ASP A 488 -15.38 -5.01 -3.75
CA ASP A 488 -14.31 -4.36 -2.98
C ASP A 488 -14.24 -4.97 -1.56
N ILE A 489 -13.03 -5.19 -1.05
CA ILE A 489 -12.78 -5.78 0.28
C ILE A 489 -11.63 -5.06 0.99
N SER A 490 -11.87 -4.64 2.23
CA SER A 490 -10.84 -4.13 3.16
C SER A 490 -10.73 -4.97 4.45
N THR A 491 -11.75 -5.76 4.75
CA THR A 491 -11.78 -6.67 5.92
C THR A 491 -12.40 -8.01 5.56
N SER A 492 -13.73 -8.06 5.41
CA SER A 492 -14.48 -9.26 5.05
C SER A 492 -15.73 -8.89 4.28
N ILE A 493 -16.13 -9.75 3.34
CA ILE A 493 -17.37 -9.62 2.58
C ILE A 493 -18.12 -10.95 2.55
N THR A 494 -19.40 -10.88 2.19
CA THR A 494 -20.22 -12.04 1.88
C THR A 494 -20.78 -11.96 0.47
N ASN A 495 -20.92 -13.10 -0.18
CA ASN A 495 -21.51 -13.20 -1.52
C ASN A 495 -22.43 -14.42 -1.61
N GLY A 496 -23.42 -14.38 -2.49
CA GLY A 496 -24.28 -15.53 -2.77
C GLY A 496 -23.82 -16.30 -4.00
N TYR A 497 -24.01 -17.60 -4.02
CA TYR A 497 -23.80 -18.43 -5.20
C TYR A 497 -24.89 -19.49 -5.37
N VAL A 498 -25.39 -19.65 -6.59
CA VAL A 498 -26.34 -20.69 -6.99
C VAL A 498 -25.70 -21.53 -8.09
N GLY A 499 -25.40 -22.79 -7.80
CA GLY A 499 -24.74 -23.72 -8.71
C GLY A 499 -24.09 -24.86 -7.94
N ASP A 500 -23.43 -25.77 -8.66
CA ASP A 500 -22.86 -26.99 -8.09
C ASP A 500 -21.41 -27.26 -8.52
N SER A 501 -20.79 -26.31 -9.21
CA SER A 501 -19.39 -26.35 -9.64
C SER A 501 -18.41 -25.90 -8.57
N ILE A 502 -17.13 -26.17 -8.76
CA ILE A 502 -16.08 -25.64 -7.90
C ILE A 502 -16.08 -24.11 -7.97
N ILE A 503 -15.99 -23.47 -6.80
CA ILE A 503 -16.03 -22.01 -6.65
C ILE A 503 -14.62 -21.51 -6.34
N TYR A 504 -14.25 -20.41 -6.97
CA TYR A 504 -13.00 -19.73 -6.74
C TYR A 504 -13.24 -18.30 -6.27
N ALA A 505 -12.39 -17.84 -5.37
CA ALA A 505 -12.24 -16.43 -5.03
C ALA A 505 -10.78 -16.05 -5.24
N ARG A 506 -10.54 -14.96 -5.97
CA ARG A 506 -9.20 -14.42 -6.22
C ARG A 506 -9.06 -13.02 -5.66
N ILE A 507 -8.04 -12.79 -4.84
CA ILE A 507 -7.55 -11.46 -4.49
C ILE A 507 -6.09 -11.39 -4.95
N ASP A 508 -5.78 -10.42 -5.79
CA ASP A 508 -4.44 -10.27 -6.38
C ASP A 508 -3.95 -11.60 -6.98
N ASN A 509 -2.85 -12.15 -6.47
CA ASN A 509 -2.26 -13.40 -6.93
C ASN A 509 -2.79 -14.63 -6.15
N GLN A 510 -3.57 -14.44 -5.08
CA GLN A 510 -4.13 -15.52 -4.29
C GLN A 510 -5.43 -16.03 -4.92
N LEU A 511 -5.43 -17.30 -5.35
CA LEU A 511 -6.63 -18.03 -5.72
C LEU A 511 -6.97 -19.03 -4.63
N LEU A 512 -8.16 -18.95 -4.03
CA LEU A 512 -8.68 -19.96 -3.12
C LEU A 512 -9.84 -20.69 -3.75
N GLN A 513 -9.91 -21.99 -3.48
CA GLN A 513 -10.94 -22.89 -4.00
C GLN A 513 -11.85 -23.35 -2.86
N LEU A 514 -13.15 -23.43 -3.15
CA LEU A 514 -14.15 -24.12 -2.32
C LEU A 514 -14.99 -25.04 -3.18
N ASN A 515 -15.39 -26.17 -2.59
CA ASN A 515 -16.44 -26.98 -3.19
C ASN A 515 -17.79 -26.26 -3.00
N ALA A 516 -18.58 -26.10 -4.07
CA ALA A 516 -19.97 -25.66 -3.93
C ALA A 516 -20.81 -26.67 -3.14
N LYS A 517 -20.42 -27.94 -3.18
CA LYS A 517 -21.07 -28.99 -2.40
C LYS A 517 -20.42 -29.09 -1.03
N VAL A 518 -21.25 -29.23 -0.01
CA VAL A 518 -20.79 -29.40 1.36
C VAL A 518 -20.47 -30.88 1.58
N VAL A 519 -19.48 -31.19 2.42
CA VAL A 519 -19.27 -32.58 2.86
C VAL A 519 -20.41 -32.96 3.81
N PRO A 520 -21.18 -34.02 3.53
CA PRO A 520 -22.19 -34.48 4.48
C PRO A 520 -21.50 -35.04 5.73
N SER A 521 -21.97 -34.65 6.90
CA SER A 521 -21.63 -35.33 8.15
C SER A 521 -22.32 -36.69 8.12
N LEU A 522 -21.53 -37.76 8.13
CA LEU A 522 -22.01 -39.14 8.15
C LEU A 522 -21.39 -39.83 9.37
N LEU A 523 -22.24 -40.46 10.18
CA LEU A 523 -21.81 -41.26 11.32
C LEU A 523 -22.61 -42.56 11.36
N VAL A 524 -21.92 -43.69 11.48
CA VAL A 524 -22.54 -44.99 11.75
C VAL A 524 -22.33 -45.32 13.22
N GLU A 525 -23.43 -45.39 13.96
CA GLU A 525 -23.44 -45.77 15.37
C GLU A 525 -23.96 -47.21 15.52
N ASN A 526 -23.24 -48.01 16.31
CA ASN A 526 -23.62 -49.37 16.66
C ASN A 526 -24.30 -49.39 18.04
N TYR A 527 -25.34 -50.22 18.18
CA TYR A 527 -25.88 -50.59 19.49
C TYR A 527 -25.49 -52.04 19.77
N THR A 528 -24.92 -52.32 20.94
CA THR A 528 -24.64 -53.68 21.41
C THR A 528 -25.97 -54.41 21.59
N THR A 529 -26.14 -55.57 20.94
CA THR A 529 -27.32 -56.43 21.11
C THR A 529 -26.86 -57.85 21.47
N ASN A 530 -27.64 -58.55 22.29
CA ASN A 530 -27.44 -59.97 22.60
C ASN A 530 -28.20 -60.87 21.61
N GLU A 531 -28.64 -60.31 20.49
CA GLU A 531 -29.57 -60.94 19.54
C GLU A 531 -28.83 -61.40 18.28
N SER A 532 -29.47 -62.25 17.48
CA SER A 532 -28.98 -62.75 16.18
C SER A 532 -28.81 -61.67 15.11
N SER A 533 -28.83 -60.39 15.48
CA SER A 533 -28.81 -59.22 14.59
C SER A 533 -28.34 -57.95 15.29
N ILE A 534 -27.78 -57.03 14.52
CA ILE A 534 -27.41 -55.68 14.96
C ILE A 534 -28.33 -54.63 14.34
N ASN A 535 -28.51 -53.52 15.07
CA ASN A 535 -29.19 -52.32 14.56
C ASN A 535 -28.16 -51.21 14.35
N LEU A 536 -27.93 -50.85 13.10
CA LEU A 536 -27.04 -49.75 12.71
C LEU A 536 -27.85 -48.47 12.57
N THR A 537 -27.43 -47.39 13.23
CA THR A 537 -28.03 -46.07 13.06
C THR A 537 -27.07 -45.16 12.31
N ILE A 538 -27.51 -44.68 11.15
CA ILE A 538 -26.82 -43.66 10.37
C ILE A 538 -27.36 -42.31 10.82
N THR A 539 -26.48 -41.47 11.38
CA THR A 539 -26.77 -40.07 11.71
C THR A 539 -26.13 -39.17 10.65
N ALA A 540 -26.92 -38.23 10.13
CA ALA A 540 -26.49 -37.32 9.06
C ALA A 540 -27.09 -35.91 9.19
N ASN A 541 -26.75 -35.00 8.26
CA ASN A 541 -27.34 -33.66 8.18
C ASN A 541 -28.88 -33.71 8.12
N LYS A 542 -29.55 -32.73 8.74
CA LYS A 542 -31.03 -32.68 8.84
C LYS A 542 -31.74 -32.66 7.49
N ASP A 543 -31.14 -32.00 6.51
CA ASP A 543 -31.62 -31.78 5.15
C ASP A 543 -31.02 -32.76 4.13
N ILE A 544 -30.39 -33.84 4.58
CA ILE A 544 -29.91 -34.88 3.68
C ILE A 544 -31.10 -35.60 3.02
N SER A 545 -30.98 -35.88 1.72
CA SER A 545 -31.97 -36.65 0.97
C SER A 545 -31.30 -37.39 -0.18
N GLY A 546 -31.86 -38.51 -0.61
CA GLY A 546 -31.25 -39.39 -1.61
C GLY A 546 -31.09 -40.80 -1.07
N THR A 547 -29.93 -41.41 -1.27
CA THR A 547 -29.69 -42.82 -0.97
C THR A 547 -28.40 -43.02 -0.16
N PHE A 548 -28.49 -43.82 0.88
CA PHE A 548 -27.36 -44.47 1.54
C PHE A 548 -27.21 -45.87 0.96
N GLU A 549 -26.02 -46.24 0.50
CA GLU A 549 -25.63 -47.60 0.16
C GLU A 549 -24.70 -48.11 1.26
N LEU A 550 -25.11 -49.17 1.95
CA LEU A 550 -24.33 -49.77 3.03
C LEU A 550 -23.89 -51.17 2.63
N THR A 551 -22.60 -51.46 2.78
CA THR A 551 -22.00 -52.76 2.47
C THR A 551 -21.29 -53.33 3.68
N ILE A 552 -21.60 -54.57 4.04
CA ILE A 552 -20.95 -55.36 5.10
C ILE A 552 -20.67 -56.75 4.51
N ASN A 553 -19.38 -57.12 4.36
CA ASN A 553 -18.95 -58.25 3.52
C ASN A 553 -19.52 -58.16 2.09
N ASP A 554 -20.05 -59.26 1.54
CA ASP A 554 -20.69 -59.33 0.21
C ASP A 554 -22.14 -58.81 0.21
N TYR A 555 -22.67 -58.40 1.37
CA TYR A 555 -24.03 -57.90 1.47
C TYR A 555 -24.08 -56.38 1.28
N THR A 556 -24.84 -55.92 0.28
CA THR A 556 -25.07 -54.50 0.02
C THR A 556 -26.56 -54.17 0.08
N THR A 557 -26.92 -53.11 0.80
CA THR A 557 -28.29 -52.60 0.89
C THR A 557 -28.38 -51.11 0.59
N ARG A 558 -29.52 -50.66 0.08
CA ARG A 558 -29.78 -49.25 -0.26
C ARG A 558 -30.97 -48.73 0.56
N LEU A 559 -30.78 -47.58 1.20
CA LEU A 559 -31.74 -46.96 2.10
C LEU A 559 -31.97 -45.51 1.69
N THR A 560 -33.17 -44.98 1.89
CA THR A 560 -33.41 -43.54 1.72
C THR A 560 -32.63 -42.74 2.76
N ALA A 561 -31.86 -41.76 2.31
CA ALA A 561 -31.11 -40.87 3.18
C ALA A 561 -32.05 -39.92 3.94
N LYS A 562 -31.93 -39.91 5.27
CA LYS A 562 -32.61 -39.03 6.21
C LYS A 562 -31.64 -38.72 7.35
N GLN A 563 -31.93 -37.70 8.16
CA GLN A 563 -31.12 -37.32 9.31
C GLN A 563 -30.78 -38.50 10.24
N LYS A 564 -31.74 -39.42 10.43
CA LYS A 564 -31.55 -40.68 11.15
C LYS A 564 -32.16 -41.82 10.35
N THR A 565 -31.32 -42.74 9.87
CA THR A 565 -31.75 -43.94 9.14
C THR A 565 -31.30 -45.17 9.90
N ARG A 566 -32.19 -46.14 10.09
CA ARG A 566 -31.90 -47.40 10.80
C ARG A 566 -31.86 -48.56 9.83
N LEU A 567 -30.88 -49.44 10.01
CA LEU A 567 -30.77 -50.70 9.30
C LEU A 567 -30.69 -51.86 10.29
N TYR A 568 -31.42 -52.92 9.98
CA TYR A 568 -31.30 -54.21 10.62
C TYR A 568 -30.38 -55.12 9.81
N TYR A 569 -29.38 -55.73 10.44
CA TYR A 569 -28.47 -56.67 9.79
C TYR A 569 -28.34 -57.97 10.62
N PRO A 570 -28.72 -59.14 10.08
CA PRO A 570 -28.57 -60.42 10.77
C PRO A 570 -27.09 -60.81 10.86
N ILE A 571 -26.64 -61.25 12.04
CA ILE A 571 -25.23 -61.65 12.29
C ILE A 571 -25.07 -63.15 12.53
N SER A 572 -26.13 -63.95 12.32
CA SER A 572 -26.15 -65.40 12.62
C SER A 572 -25.05 -66.20 11.93
N ASP A 573 -24.58 -65.73 10.77
CA ASP A 573 -23.64 -66.44 9.91
C ASP A 573 -22.22 -65.83 9.94
N LEU A 574 -21.99 -64.81 10.78
CA LEU A 574 -20.68 -64.19 10.93
C LEU A 574 -19.84 -64.93 11.98
N ALA A 575 -18.62 -65.32 11.61
CA ALA A 575 -17.63 -65.81 12.55
C ALA A 575 -17.14 -64.68 13.47
N PRO A 576 -16.54 -64.99 14.63
CA PRO A 576 -15.84 -63.98 15.41
C PRO A 576 -14.73 -63.32 14.59
N GLY A 577 -14.70 -61.98 14.57
CA GLY A 577 -13.80 -61.19 13.73
C GLY A 577 -14.25 -59.75 13.57
N GLU A 578 -13.44 -58.96 12.88
CA GLU A 578 -13.73 -57.57 12.53
C GLU A 578 -14.20 -57.46 11.08
N TYR A 579 -15.28 -56.74 10.87
CA TYR A 579 -15.96 -56.59 9.58
C TYR A 579 -16.09 -55.11 9.22
N ALA A 580 -15.59 -54.73 8.05
CA ALA A 580 -15.73 -53.35 7.55
C ALA A 580 -17.18 -53.05 7.15
N ILE A 581 -17.72 -51.96 7.66
CA ILE A 581 -18.99 -51.36 7.28
C ILE A 581 -18.69 -50.18 6.36
N ASN A 582 -18.95 -50.33 5.07
CA ASN A 582 -18.80 -49.26 4.09
C ASN A 582 -20.14 -48.54 3.92
N LEU A 583 -20.24 -47.26 4.28
CA LEU A 583 -21.40 -46.41 4.01
C LEU A 583 -21.07 -45.43 2.90
N THR A 584 -21.78 -45.49 1.79
CA THR A 584 -21.70 -44.52 0.70
C THR A 584 -23.00 -43.72 0.60
N TYR A 585 -22.92 -42.41 0.69
CA TYR A 585 -24.02 -41.51 0.40
C TYR A 585 -23.98 -41.04 -1.06
N ARG A 586 -25.14 -41.10 -1.72
CA ARG A 586 -25.39 -40.48 -3.02
C ARG A 586 -26.76 -39.83 -2.99
N GLY A 587 -26.85 -38.52 -3.09
CA GLY A 587 -28.12 -37.86 -2.86
C GLY A 587 -28.28 -36.49 -3.49
N ASN A 588 -28.90 -35.58 -2.74
CA ASN A 588 -29.26 -34.27 -3.24
C ASN A 588 -28.04 -33.48 -3.73
N THR A 589 -28.32 -32.52 -4.59
CA THR A 589 -27.33 -31.66 -5.25
C THR A 589 -26.52 -30.79 -4.30
N LYS A 590 -26.92 -30.70 -3.02
CA LYS A 590 -26.27 -29.87 -1.99
C LYS A 590 -25.01 -30.49 -1.39
N TYR A 591 -24.96 -31.82 -1.28
CA TYR A 591 -23.88 -32.54 -0.60
C TYR A 591 -23.01 -33.31 -1.58
N ASP A 592 -21.71 -33.38 -1.30
CA ASP A 592 -20.81 -34.27 -2.03
C ASP A 592 -21.18 -35.74 -1.78
N ASN A 593 -21.03 -36.57 -2.81
CA ASN A 593 -21.04 -38.02 -2.60
C ASN A 593 -19.89 -38.36 -1.65
N SER A 594 -20.17 -39.11 -0.60
CA SER A 594 -19.18 -39.40 0.43
C SER A 594 -19.25 -40.86 0.82
N SER A 595 -18.10 -41.43 1.15
CA SER A 595 -17.98 -42.79 1.67
C SER A 595 -17.19 -42.77 2.97
N ILE A 596 -17.73 -43.44 3.99
CA ILE A 596 -17.04 -43.66 5.25
C ILE A 596 -16.94 -45.16 5.53
N ILE A 597 -15.87 -45.55 6.20
CA ILE A 597 -15.65 -46.91 6.67
C ILE A 597 -15.75 -46.88 8.20
N SER A 598 -16.58 -47.76 8.74
CA SER A 598 -16.64 -48.10 10.16
C SER A 598 -16.39 -49.60 10.32
N TYR A 599 -16.34 -50.08 11.55
CA TYR A 599 -16.04 -51.48 11.83
C TYR A 599 -17.08 -52.09 12.78
N LEU A 600 -17.49 -53.30 12.44
CA LEU A 600 -18.30 -54.19 13.27
C LEU A 600 -17.39 -55.28 13.82
N VAL A 601 -17.24 -55.34 15.14
CA VAL A 601 -16.51 -56.42 15.80
C VAL A 601 -17.51 -57.45 16.32
N VAL A 602 -17.44 -58.67 15.80
CA VAL A 602 -18.18 -59.83 16.30
C VAL A 602 -17.26 -60.61 17.23
N GLN A 603 -17.62 -60.72 18.50
CA GLN A 603 -16.84 -61.46 19.50
C GLN A 603 -17.42 -62.85 19.71
N SER A 604 -16.58 -63.82 20.09
CA SER A 604 -17.07 -65.14 20.48
C SER A 604 -17.78 -65.04 21.84
N ASN A 605 -18.90 -65.76 22.00
CA ASN A 605 -19.70 -65.76 23.23
C ASN A 605 -19.00 -66.44 24.44
N ASN A 606 -17.73 -66.81 24.33
CA ASN A 606 -16.96 -67.39 25.42
C ASN A 606 -16.31 -66.28 26.26
N TYR A 607 -17.13 -65.42 26.85
CA TYR A 607 -16.68 -64.58 27.94
C TYR A 607 -16.63 -65.44 29.21
N THR A 608 -15.56 -66.24 29.34
CA THR A 608 -15.18 -66.72 30.66
C THR A 608 -14.74 -65.47 31.41
N GLN A 609 -15.46 -65.08 32.45
CA GLN A 609 -15.01 -64.05 33.40
C GLN A 609 -13.81 -64.62 34.16
N ASN A 610 -12.68 -64.79 33.47
CA ASN A 610 -11.44 -65.21 34.08
C ASN A 610 -10.77 -63.97 34.65
N GLU A 611 -10.76 -63.96 35.98
CA GLU A 611 -9.92 -63.16 36.85
C GLU A 611 -10.22 -61.67 36.82
N THR A 612 -10.89 -61.21 37.89
CA THR A 612 -10.61 -59.86 38.37
C THR A 612 -9.11 -59.79 38.59
N ILE A 613 -8.38 -59.07 37.74
CA ILE A 613 -6.96 -58.83 37.92
C ILE A 613 -6.84 -58.03 39.22
N ILE A 614 -6.50 -58.71 40.31
CA ILE A 614 -6.09 -58.05 41.53
C ILE A 614 -4.67 -57.56 41.25
N ALA A 615 -4.52 -56.27 41.00
CA ALA A 615 -3.22 -55.66 40.74
C ALA A 615 -2.32 -55.87 41.96
N THR A 616 -1.31 -56.71 41.82
CA THR A 616 -0.26 -56.91 42.83
C THR A 616 1.02 -56.40 42.21
N LEU A 617 1.70 -55.44 42.83
CA LEU A 617 2.93 -54.84 42.27
C LEU A 617 3.97 -55.94 41.99
N THR A 618 4.14 -56.36 40.73
CA THR A 618 5.01 -57.48 40.35
C THR A 618 6.47 -57.09 40.17
N LYS A 619 6.78 -55.79 40.01
CA LYS A 619 8.15 -55.28 39.98
C LYS A 619 8.37 -54.32 41.16
N GLU A 620 9.42 -54.55 41.95
CA GLU A 620 9.77 -53.69 43.09
C GLU A 620 10.10 -52.26 42.65
N ASN A 621 9.83 -51.27 43.52
CA ASN A 621 10.29 -49.91 43.31
C ASN A 621 11.82 -49.87 43.34
N ILE A 622 12.42 -49.57 42.21
CA ILE A 622 13.87 -49.46 42.08
C ILE A 622 14.30 -48.15 42.77
N SER A 623 14.90 -48.26 43.95
CA SER A 623 15.62 -47.16 44.62
C SER A 623 17.13 -47.45 44.54
N PRO A 624 17.82 -47.03 43.47
CA PRO A 624 19.22 -47.33 43.33
C PRO A 624 20.02 -46.49 44.35
N THR A 625 20.97 -47.12 45.04
CA THR A 625 21.84 -46.46 46.02
C THR A 625 22.92 -45.59 45.36
N GLU A 626 23.14 -45.74 44.05
CA GLU A 626 24.02 -44.91 43.22
C GLU A 626 23.33 -44.53 41.91
N LEU A 627 23.58 -43.31 41.42
CA LEU A 627 22.92 -42.79 40.22
C LEU A 627 23.48 -43.47 38.96
N PRO A 628 22.63 -44.08 38.10
CA PRO A 628 23.10 -44.72 36.87
C PRO A 628 23.48 -43.67 35.82
N SER A 629 24.33 -44.05 34.86
CA SER A 629 24.73 -43.20 33.73
C SER A 629 23.55 -42.80 32.81
N ARG A 630 22.46 -43.56 32.84
CA ARG A 630 21.14 -43.21 32.30
C ARG A 630 20.05 -44.01 33.00
N TYR A 631 18.84 -43.46 33.08
CA TYR A 631 17.66 -44.16 33.58
C TYR A 631 16.63 -44.29 32.45
N SER A 632 16.30 -45.52 32.07
CA SER A 632 15.40 -45.83 30.95
C SER A 632 14.41 -46.90 31.39
N LEU A 633 13.13 -46.54 31.47
CA LEU A 633 12.07 -47.52 31.75
C LEU A 633 11.92 -48.54 30.61
N LEU A 634 12.38 -48.21 29.40
CA LEU A 634 12.46 -49.15 28.28
C LEU A 634 13.50 -50.24 28.57
N ASP A 635 14.70 -49.85 29.03
CA ASP A 635 15.78 -50.79 29.39
C ASP A 635 15.35 -51.74 30.53
N LEU A 636 14.42 -51.28 31.38
CA LEU A 636 13.85 -52.03 32.50
C LEU A 636 12.61 -52.87 32.12
N ASP A 637 12.22 -52.86 30.84
CA ASP A 637 11.01 -53.50 30.33
C ASP A 637 9.74 -53.09 31.10
N LEU A 638 9.58 -51.78 31.31
CA LEU A 638 8.49 -51.16 32.08
C LEU A 638 7.64 -50.18 31.26
N LEU A 639 7.82 -50.17 29.94
CA LEU A 639 7.02 -49.40 28.98
C LEU A 639 6.38 -50.33 27.96
N THR A 640 5.27 -49.88 27.36
CA THR A 640 4.69 -50.51 26.17
C THR A 640 5.36 -49.98 24.89
N PRO A 641 5.28 -50.71 23.76
CA PRO A 641 5.88 -50.28 22.49
C PRO A 641 5.36 -48.92 21.99
N VAL A 642 6.18 -48.21 21.23
CA VAL A 642 5.81 -46.93 20.59
C VAL A 642 4.70 -47.15 19.57
N LYS A 643 3.63 -46.35 19.65
CA LYS A 643 2.42 -46.48 18.82
C LYS A 643 2.47 -45.58 17.59
N SER A 644 1.82 -46.02 16.51
CA SER A 644 1.70 -45.26 15.27
C SER A 644 0.46 -44.37 15.30
N GLN A 645 0.60 -43.07 15.53
CA GLN A 645 -0.52 -42.12 15.65
C GLN A 645 -1.22 -41.76 14.32
N GLY A 646 -0.80 -42.35 13.21
CA GLY A 646 -1.31 -42.04 11.87
C GLY A 646 -1.21 -40.55 11.49
N SER A 647 -1.98 -40.13 10.48
CA SER A 647 -2.01 -38.75 9.99
C SER A 647 -2.82 -37.77 10.87
N ALA A 648 -3.58 -38.27 11.84
CA ALA A 648 -4.50 -37.48 12.66
C ALA A 648 -3.83 -36.79 13.87
N GLY A 649 -2.56 -37.08 14.17
CA GLY A 649 -1.78 -36.29 15.14
C GLY A 649 -2.30 -36.27 16.59
N SER A 650 -3.01 -37.30 17.04
CA SER A 650 -3.69 -37.35 18.36
C SER A 650 -2.73 -37.70 19.51
N CYS A 651 -1.63 -36.97 19.62
CA CYS A 651 -0.53 -37.27 20.56
C CYS A 651 -0.96 -37.29 22.04
N VAL A 652 -1.93 -36.46 22.44
CA VAL A 652 -2.41 -36.39 23.84
C VAL A 652 -3.17 -37.66 24.25
N SER A 653 -4.02 -38.18 23.37
CA SER A 653 -4.79 -39.40 23.64
C SER A 653 -3.89 -40.63 23.73
N PHE A 654 -2.96 -40.77 22.78
CA PHE A 654 -1.99 -41.87 22.77
C PHE A 654 -1.00 -41.79 23.93
N ALA A 655 -0.56 -40.58 24.32
CA ALA A 655 0.26 -40.41 25.51
C ALA A 655 -0.47 -40.86 26.79
N THR A 656 -1.76 -40.52 26.91
CA THR A 656 -2.58 -40.89 28.07
C THR A 656 -2.77 -42.42 28.14
N ILE A 657 -3.07 -43.06 27.01
CA ILE A 657 -3.22 -44.52 26.96
C ILE A 657 -1.89 -45.23 27.24
N GLY A 658 -0.78 -44.77 26.65
CA GLY A 658 0.54 -45.35 26.92
C GLY A 658 0.95 -45.31 28.40
N VAL A 659 0.52 -44.29 29.14
CA VAL A 659 0.72 -44.21 30.61
C VAL A 659 -0.09 -45.28 31.34
N ILE A 660 -1.35 -45.50 30.95
CA ILE A 660 -2.22 -46.50 31.55
C ILE A 660 -1.68 -47.91 31.27
N GLU A 661 -1.36 -48.23 30.02
CA GLU A 661 -0.79 -49.52 29.63
C GLU A 661 0.54 -49.81 30.34
N SER A 662 1.43 -48.82 30.41
CA SER A 662 2.71 -48.96 31.12
C SER A 662 2.50 -49.15 32.63
N SER A 663 1.46 -48.55 33.20
CA SER A 663 1.07 -48.78 34.59
C SER A 663 0.57 -50.20 34.78
N LEU A 664 -0.34 -50.68 33.92
CA LEU A 664 -0.82 -52.06 33.95
C LEU A 664 0.33 -53.05 33.80
N LYS A 665 1.26 -52.83 32.87
CA LYS A 665 2.46 -53.65 32.69
C LYS A 665 3.33 -53.71 33.94
N LYS A 666 3.47 -52.61 34.69
CA LYS A 666 4.17 -52.61 35.99
C LYS A 666 3.47 -53.48 37.05
N PHE A 667 2.13 -53.48 37.03
CA PHE A 667 1.29 -54.20 38.00
C PHE A 667 1.00 -55.66 37.64
N THR A 668 1.08 -56.05 36.36
CA THR A 668 0.68 -57.39 35.92
C THR A 668 1.80 -58.13 35.19
N ASN A 669 2.87 -57.42 34.79
CA ASN A 669 3.90 -57.90 33.88
C ASN A 669 3.37 -58.35 32.50
N ILE A 670 2.14 -57.95 32.15
CA ILE A 670 1.50 -58.21 30.86
C ILE A 670 1.50 -56.91 30.05
N THR A 671 1.84 -57.00 28.76
CA THR A 671 1.74 -55.87 27.84
C THR A 671 0.33 -55.84 27.25
N TYR A 672 -0.37 -54.72 27.44
CA TYR A 672 -1.69 -54.48 26.85
C TYR A 672 -1.57 -53.50 25.68
N ASP A 673 -2.51 -53.62 24.73
CA ASP A 673 -2.72 -52.67 23.65
C ASP A 673 -4.17 -52.18 23.72
N LEU A 674 -4.37 -51.01 24.32
CA LEU A 674 -5.68 -50.37 24.50
C LEU A 674 -5.88 -49.21 23.51
N SER A 675 -4.83 -48.88 22.75
CA SER A 675 -4.78 -47.72 21.86
C SER A 675 -5.19 -48.01 20.42
N GLU A 676 -5.32 -49.29 20.06
CA GLU A 676 -5.74 -49.75 18.72
C GLU A 676 -7.08 -50.51 18.77
#